data_AF-K6TV52-F1
#
_entry.id   AF-K6TV52-F1
#
_cell.length_a   1.000
_cell.length_b   1.000
_cell.length_c   1.000
_cell.angle_alpha   90.00
_cell.angle_beta   90.00
_cell.angle_gamma   90.00
#
_symmetry.space_group_name_H-M   'P 1'
#
loop_
_entity.id
_entity.type
_entity.pdbx_description
1 polymer ?
#
loop_
_entity_poly.entity_id
_entity_poly.type
_entity_poly.pdbx_seq_one_letter_code
_entity_poly.pdbx_strand_id
1 'polypeptide(L)'
;MKRKIIATIILLASILAGGYLYKNYSIKTNSGKLILNEKSAYDASKEIGAALNSFDSSNKAKVITNVNTLSNIVSLSFEGISDRDTMQKITEMLDKYGIKATFFIPGIKAAEDSDTVEMLQKNGHEIGNGTLNWKKNMQDLPSEDLVTDFCRTNNILKSITGKDPTLLKCNSTIYNDNILEAAYAAGTKYVVNSDHYISYQSFKNYDQAYQYLKNLKNGTIISIKLEGVLDSSEYGKKRVEEKPAIDKQASINDINIDGEKKIDITQIVEWLLKSINEQNRIVVKVSDLGSDEEGYDKSLYFLNNDGDSINTKTRNKINSSNGKLNENNITSNKELNKKNKSNTDSINFQELIEKNNGNQAPVISRFFTTQKALTYTFRGLSNEACLDKVLEKLDKMNAKGTFFVTKEEILKYPERINKILSKGHEIGNGGITNSSAILNKSTEEICKEIYDVDKLLKDKGITTNAYMPGYGYTNPKIREALSAVTNIPSLKNYELFTYTKNPIINKYKGMAAEEIVPDYFNTESYLSLRMGDIVYFRLDSNLFESNDVIANIIELLTKNYVKNGYVNKIDTETKSYNLTLKPLGYSVVTLNNLQNTIETPTQLGRYKILDNLVPMKKRTEADAIEVMKKNYIGNSDVDLGNFNTTEKNYLDKKGTINTNGENVIFFTFDDWGGDPEINEILNVLNKHNVHATFFVIAKYADVNSGISNANPNLLRTIAINGNDIGSHNYNHELLGTDVQALQESLVKSYNVMESVVGDLNSLKPYFRPPTLYLSKQGLESVFESGYKYSISGNITTHDYEKTSAQEIVNYIENGLVKNTGNIVVMHMNDQAYYTAEALDIFLTKNEKGLYGEKYKIAKLSDYLEK
;
A
#
# COMPACT_ATOMS: atom_id res chain seq x y z
N MET A 1 17.51 78.86 17.75
CA MET A 1 17.81 77.76 16.81
C MET A 1 17.82 76.37 17.45
N LYS A 2 18.54 76.13 18.56
CA LYS A 2 18.71 74.79 19.16
C LYS A 2 17.41 74.02 19.48
N ARG A 3 16.36 74.67 20.01
CA ARG A 3 15.07 73.99 20.31
C ARG A 3 14.31 73.50 19.08
N LYS A 4 14.35 74.23 17.96
CA LYS A 4 13.68 73.80 16.72
C LYS A 4 14.40 72.60 16.09
N ILE A 5 15.73 72.60 16.10
CA ILE A 5 16.54 71.49 15.58
C ILE A 5 16.31 70.22 16.39
N ILE A 6 16.25 70.31 17.73
CA ILE A 6 15.96 69.15 18.59
C ILE A 6 14.55 68.61 18.33
N ALA A 7 13.54 69.48 18.18
CA ALA A 7 12.18 69.05 17.87
C ALA A 7 12.09 68.36 16.50
N THR A 8 12.81 68.84 15.48
CA THR A 8 12.84 68.20 14.16
C THR A 8 13.55 66.84 14.19
N ILE A 9 14.63 66.71 14.96
CA ILE A 9 15.34 65.42 15.13
C ILE A 9 14.46 64.40 15.86
N ILE A 10 13.75 64.82 16.91
CA ILE A 10 12.81 63.93 17.63
C ILE A 10 11.66 63.51 16.70
N LEU A 11 11.10 64.43 15.91
CA LEU A 11 10.04 64.09 14.95
C LEU A 11 10.52 63.09 13.90
N LEU A 12 11.72 63.28 13.35
CA LEU A 12 12.34 62.35 12.41
C LEU A 12 12.60 60.97 13.04
N ALA A 13 13.11 60.94 14.27
CA ALA A 13 13.32 59.70 15.01
C ALA A 13 12.00 58.97 15.28
N SER A 14 10.93 59.69 15.61
CA SER A 14 9.60 59.12 15.83
C SER A 14 8.95 58.61 14.54
N ILE A 15 9.14 59.30 13.41
CA ILE A 15 8.66 58.84 12.09
C ILE A 15 9.45 57.61 11.65
N LEU A 16 10.77 57.58 11.86
CA LEU A 16 11.61 56.41 11.56
C LEU A 16 11.26 55.23 12.47
N ALA A 17 11.04 55.47 13.77
CA ALA A 17 10.60 54.44 14.71
C ALA A 17 9.18 53.94 14.37
N GLY A 18 8.27 54.84 14.00
CA GLY A 18 6.91 54.48 13.56
C GLY A 18 6.92 53.69 12.25
N GLY A 19 7.76 54.08 11.29
CA GLY A 19 7.98 53.33 10.05
C GLY A 19 8.59 51.95 10.29
N TYR A 20 9.58 51.86 11.19
CA TYR A 20 10.18 50.60 11.62
C TYR A 20 9.15 49.69 12.31
N LEU A 21 8.36 50.24 13.23
CA LEU A 21 7.31 49.51 13.95
C LEU A 21 6.18 49.06 13.01
N TYR A 22 5.73 49.89 12.07
CA TYR A 22 4.70 49.52 11.10
C TYR A 22 5.19 48.45 10.10
N LYS A 23 6.46 48.52 9.70
CA LYS A 23 7.08 47.55 8.79
C LYS A 23 7.22 46.18 9.46
N ASN A 24 7.63 46.16 10.73
CA ASN A 24 8.04 44.93 11.41
C ASN A 24 6.98 44.37 12.36
N TYR A 25 5.90 45.09 12.65
CA TYR A 25 4.87 44.67 13.61
C TYR A 25 3.45 44.93 13.09
N SER A 26 2.52 44.02 13.40
CA SER A 26 1.08 44.14 13.19
C SER A 26 0.43 44.56 14.52
N ILE A 27 -0.49 45.54 14.44
CA ILE A 27 -1.12 46.14 15.61
C ILE A 27 -2.56 45.62 15.68
N LYS A 28 -2.90 44.87 16.74
CA LYS A 28 -4.28 44.53 17.07
C LYS A 28 -4.69 45.24 18.36
N THR A 29 -5.85 45.89 18.33
CA THR A 29 -6.48 46.52 19.49
C THR A 29 -7.70 45.73 19.91
N ASN A 30 -7.57 44.94 20.97
CA ASN A 30 -8.71 44.41 21.71
C ASN A 30 -8.64 44.94 23.14
N SER A 31 -9.78 45.40 23.65
CA SER A 31 -9.99 45.84 25.06
C SER A 31 -8.93 46.80 25.61
N GLY A 32 -8.56 47.83 24.84
CA GLY A 32 -7.74 48.96 25.33
C GLY A 32 -6.26 48.64 25.60
N LYS A 33 -5.78 47.45 25.23
CA LYS A 33 -4.36 47.08 25.31
C LYS A 33 -3.79 46.95 23.90
N LEU A 34 -2.72 47.69 23.63
CA LEU A 34 -1.95 47.59 22.39
C LEU A 34 -1.10 46.32 22.42
N ILE A 35 -1.39 45.36 21.54
CA ILE A 35 -0.58 44.16 21.36
C ILE A 35 0.18 44.33 20.03
N LEU A 36 1.51 44.40 20.14
CA LEU A 36 2.45 44.44 19.01
C LEU A 36 2.88 43.00 18.71
N ASN A 37 2.44 42.46 17.58
CA ASN A 37 2.91 41.16 17.09
C ASN A 37 3.93 41.41 15.97
N GLU A 38 5.11 40.78 15.99
CA GLU A 38 6.00 40.85 14.83
C GLU A 38 5.27 40.37 13.57
N LYS A 39 5.35 41.17 12.49
CA LYS A 39 4.93 40.71 11.17
C LYS A 39 5.91 39.63 10.76
N SER A 40 5.37 38.43 10.53
CA SER A 40 6.14 37.34 9.94
C SER A 40 6.77 37.82 8.62
N ALA A 41 8.02 37.44 8.35
CA ALA A 41 8.68 37.67 7.06
C ALA A 41 7.89 37.06 5.87
N TYR A 42 6.92 36.19 6.18
CA TYR A 42 6.05 35.50 5.25
C TYR A 42 4.63 36.08 5.15
N ASP A 43 4.33 37.21 5.82
CA ASP A 43 3.02 37.86 5.74
C ASP A 43 2.74 38.34 4.31
N ALA A 44 1.82 37.65 3.63
CA ALA A 44 1.41 37.93 2.26
C ALA A 44 0.10 38.73 2.17
N SER A 45 -0.39 39.30 3.28
CA SER A 45 -1.73 39.92 3.33
C SER A 45 -1.92 41.05 2.32
N LYS A 46 -0.83 41.76 1.98
CA LYS A 46 -0.85 42.84 0.98
C LYS A 46 -0.93 42.29 -0.44
N GLU A 47 -0.13 41.26 -0.73
CA GLU A 47 -0.05 40.56 -2.01
C GLU A 47 -1.39 39.87 -2.31
N ILE A 48 -1.99 39.22 -1.30
CA ILE A 48 -3.33 38.62 -1.39
C ILE A 48 -4.38 39.70 -1.67
N GLY A 49 -4.39 40.79 -0.90
CA GLY A 49 -5.35 41.87 -1.12
C GLY A 49 -5.23 42.51 -2.50
N ALA A 50 -4.00 42.66 -3.02
CA ALA A 50 -3.77 43.14 -4.39
C ALA A 50 -4.26 42.13 -5.44
N ALA A 51 -3.91 40.85 -5.28
CA ALA A 51 -4.28 39.78 -6.20
C ALA A 51 -5.79 39.57 -6.28
N LEU A 52 -6.50 39.60 -5.14
CA LEU A 52 -7.97 39.50 -5.10
C LEU A 52 -8.65 40.71 -5.78
N ASN A 53 -8.08 41.92 -5.63
CA ASN A 53 -8.60 43.12 -6.30
C ASN A 53 -8.32 43.13 -7.81
N SER A 54 -7.24 42.46 -8.26
CA SER A 54 -6.89 42.29 -9.67
C SER A 54 -7.41 40.99 -10.27
N PHE A 55 -8.14 40.18 -9.50
CA PHE A 55 -8.71 38.93 -9.98
C PHE A 55 -9.78 39.25 -11.03
N ASP A 56 -9.45 38.99 -12.30
CA ASP A 56 -10.29 39.24 -13.44
C ASP A 56 -10.35 37.97 -14.30
N SER A 57 -11.56 37.47 -14.55
CA SER A 57 -11.86 36.31 -15.40
C SER A 57 -11.35 36.44 -16.86
N SER A 58 -10.86 37.60 -17.26
CA SER A 58 -10.33 37.84 -18.61
C SER A 58 -8.87 37.39 -18.82
N ASN A 59 -8.06 37.27 -17.76
CA ASN A 59 -6.63 36.96 -17.87
C ASN A 59 -6.26 35.63 -17.18
N LYS A 60 -5.48 34.80 -17.87
CA LYS A 60 -5.13 33.43 -17.44
C LYS A 60 -3.63 33.17 -17.54
N ALA A 61 -3.11 32.41 -16.59
CA ALA A 61 -1.75 31.88 -16.66
C ALA A 61 -1.65 30.89 -17.83
N LYS A 62 -0.52 30.92 -18.53
CA LYS A 62 -0.30 30.01 -19.67
C LYS A 62 0.03 28.61 -19.17
N VAL A 63 -0.48 27.57 -19.83
CA VAL A 63 -0.17 26.19 -19.45
C VAL A 63 1.04 25.69 -20.26
N ILE A 64 2.10 25.29 -19.57
CA ILE A 64 3.22 24.56 -20.16
C ILE A 64 2.93 23.07 -20.05
N THR A 65 2.98 22.38 -21.18
CA THR A 65 2.85 20.91 -21.28
C THR A 65 4.03 20.35 -22.06
N ASN A 66 4.05 19.04 -22.29
CA ASN A 66 5.03 18.43 -23.19
C ASN A 66 5.01 19.13 -24.56
N VAL A 67 6.20 19.43 -25.09
CA VAL A 67 6.35 19.97 -26.44
C VAL A 67 6.69 18.85 -27.40
N ASN A 68 6.13 18.88 -28.61
CA ASN A 68 6.53 17.94 -29.66
C ASN A 68 7.70 18.55 -30.45
N THR A 69 8.89 17.99 -30.29
CA THR A 69 10.11 18.51 -30.93
C THR A 69 10.96 17.40 -31.52
N LEU A 70 11.73 17.73 -32.55
CA LEU A 70 12.73 16.83 -33.14
C LEU A 70 14.05 16.84 -32.36
N SER A 71 14.32 17.89 -31.58
CA SER A 71 15.51 17.99 -30.73
C SER A 71 15.45 16.94 -29.62
N ASN A 72 16.56 16.26 -29.34
CA ASN A 72 16.62 15.19 -28.33
C ASN A 72 16.66 15.75 -26.90
N ILE A 73 15.63 16.52 -26.52
CA ILE A 73 15.52 17.21 -25.23
C ILE A 73 14.46 16.54 -24.34
N VAL A 74 14.63 16.64 -23.03
CA VAL A 74 13.62 16.36 -21.99
C VAL A 74 13.70 17.43 -20.91
N SER A 75 12.67 17.59 -20.08
CA SER A 75 12.76 18.40 -18.87
C SER A 75 12.55 17.55 -17.63
N LEU A 76 13.32 17.82 -16.58
CA LEU A 76 13.16 17.18 -15.27
C LEU A 76 12.56 18.19 -14.30
N SER A 77 11.42 17.84 -13.73
CA SER A 77 10.80 18.59 -12.64
C SER A 77 10.72 17.74 -11.38
N PHE A 78 11.18 18.26 -10.25
CA PHE A 78 11.06 17.64 -8.94
C PHE A 78 9.89 18.23 -8.16
N GLU A 79 9.10 17.37 -7.54
CA GLU A 79 7.92 17.72 -6.74
C GLU A 79 8.25 17.61 -5.25
N GLY A 80 8.26 18.76 -4.57
CA GLY A 80 8.63 18.87 -3.16
C GLY A 80 10.13 19.07 -2.92
N ILE A 81 10.51 18.87 -1.66
CA ILE A 81 11.88 18.70 -1.15
C ILE A 81 11.84 17.58 -0.11
N SER A 82 12.94 16.85 0.03
CA SER A 82 13.10 15.78 1.04
C SER A 82 14.08 16.22 2.13
N ASP A 83 14.60 15.29 2.92
CA ASP A 83 15.63 15.58 3.91
C ASP A 83 16.92 16.13 3.27
N ARG A 84 17.71 16.86 4.05
CA ARG A 84 18.89 17.60 3.58
C ARG A 84 19.94 16.69 2.94
N ASP A 85 20.14 15.46 3.45
CA ASP A 85 21.13 14.52 2.92
C ASP A 85 20.68 13.98 1.55
N THR A 86 19.41 13.62 1.43
CA THR A 86 18.80 13.22 0.15
C THR A 86 18.89 14.35 -0.88
N MET A 87 18.57 15.58 -0.47
CA MET A 87 18.61 16.75 -1.36
C MET A 87 20.03 17.07 -1.80
N GLN A 88 21.01 17.00 -0.90
CA GLN A 88 22.42 17.21 -1.25
C GLN A 88 22.88 16.17 -2.28
N LYS A 89 22.61 14.87 -2.05
CA LYS A 89 22.95 13.80 -3.00
C LYS A 89 22.34 14.03 -4.38
N ILE A 90 21.08 14.43 -4.44
CA ILE A 90 20.40 14.74 -5.71
C ILE A 90 21.09 15.90 -6.43
N THR A 91 21.41 16.98 -5.72
CA THR A 91 22.12 18.13 -6.33
C THR A 91 23.51 17.77 -6.82
N GLU A 92 24.28 16.99 -6.05
CA GLU A 92 25.60 16.52 -6.45
C GLU A 92 25.53 15.63 -7.69
N MET A 93 24.51 14.77 -7.81
CA MET A 93 24.30 13.97 -9.02
C MET A 93 23.92 14.84 -10.21
N LEU A 94 23.01 15.81 -10.04
CA LEU A 94 22.64 16.73 -11.11
C LEU A 94 23.88 17.51 -11.60
N ASP A 95 24.72 18.01 -10.69
CA ASP A 95 25.96 18.70 -11.03
C ASP A 95 26.99 17.78 -11.70
N LYS A 96 27.14 16.54 -11.22
CA LYS A 96 28.00 15.51 -11.84
C LYS A 96 27.64 15.27 -13.31
N TYR A 97 26.35 15.29 -13.65
CA TYR A 97 25.87 15.15 -15.01
C TYR A 97 25.70 16.48 -15.76
N GLY A 98 26.03 17.62 -15.14
CA GLY A 98 25.90 18.95 -15.74
C GLY A 98 24.44 19.37 -16.00
N ILE A 99 23.49 18.80 -15.27
CA ILE A 99 22.05 18.96 -15.49
C ILE A 99 21.48 20.03 -14.55
N LYS A 100 20.68 20.94 -15.12
CA LYS A 100 19.82 21.86 -14.35
C LYS A 100 18.36 21.46 -14.54
N ALA A 101 17.59 21.56 -13.45
CA ALA A 101 16.23 21.04 -13.33
C ALA A 101 15.33 22.07 -12.62
N THR A 102 14.03 21.81 -12.59
CA THR A 102 13.03 22.67 -11.94
C THR A 102 12.48 21.99 -10.69
N PHE A 103 12.36 22.69 -9.56
CA PHE A 103 11.83 22.17 -8.29
C PHE A 103 10.57 22.93 -7.88
N PHE A 104 9.45 22.24 -7.71
CA PHE A 104 8.18 22.81 -7.24
C PHE A 104 8.05 22.58 -5.75
N ILE A 105 8.24 23.63 -4.94
CA ILE A 105 8.42 23.50 -3.50
C ILE A 105 7.18 24.04 -2.77
N PRO A 106 6.54 23.23 -1.89
CA PRO A 106 5.45 23.71 -1.08
C PRO A 106 5.89 24.85 -0.16
N GLY A 107 5.06 25.88 -0.01
CA GLY A 107 5.40 27.08 0.76
C GLY A 107 5.76 26.78 2.22
N ILE A 108 5.02 25.89 2.88
CA ILE A 108 5.32 25.50 4.27
C ILE A 108 6.68 24.81 4.36
N LYS A 109 6.97 23.85 3.46
CA LYS A 109 8.26 23.13 3.42
C LYS A 109 9.43 24.08 3.13
N ALA A 110 9.24 25.04 2.24
CA ALA A 110 10.26 26.06 1.96
C ALA A 110 10.54 26.95 3.17
N ALA A 111 9.53 27.29 3.96
CA ALA A 111 9.72 28.06 5.20
C ALA A 111 10.36 27.22 6.31
N GLU A 112 10.07 25.93 6.37
CA GLU A 112 10.68 24.98 7.32
C GLU A 112 12.15 24.72 7.01
N ASP A 113 12.54 24.68 5.72
CA ASP A 113 13.92 24.44 5.28
C ASP A 113 14.32 25.39 4.13
N SER A 114 14.54 26.66 4.48
CA SER A 114 14.95 27.69 3.53
C SER A 114 16.36 27.46 2.98
N ASP A 115 17.25 26.86 3.78
CA ASP A 115 18.64 26.56 3.40
C ASP A 115 18.70 25.67 2.16
N THR A 116 17.89 24.62 2.12
CA THR A 116 17.82 23.70 0.97
C THR A 116 17.33 24.42 -0.28
N VAL A 117 16.36 25.32 -0.15
CA VAL A 117 15.84 26.12 -1.27
C VAL A 117 16.92 27.07 -1.80
N GLU A 118 17.65 27.75 -0.92
CA GLU A 118 18.78 28.61 -1.30
C GLU A 118 19.91 27.83 -1.97
N MET A 119 20.22 26.63 -1.45
CA MET A 119 21.20 25.72 -2.04
C MET A 119 20.81 25.35 -3.48
N LEU A 120 19.56 24.92 -3.69
CA LEU A 120 19.05 24.57 -5.02
C LEU A 120 19.17 25.75 -5.99
N GLN A 121 18.78 26.95 -5.54
CA GLN A 121 18.89 28.16 -6.35
C GLN A 121 20.35 28.52 -6.68
N LYS A 122 21.25 28.44 -5.69
CA LYS A 122 22.68 28.73 -5.83
C LYS A 122 23.36 27.77 -6.80
N ASN A 123 22.94 26.51 -6.81
CA ASN A 123 23.39 25.51 -7.78
C ASN A 123 22.72 25.68 -9.15
N GLY A 124 21.93 26.74 -9.36
CA GLY A 124 21.38 27.11 -10.67
C GLY A 124 20.14 26.34 -11.08
N HIS A 125 19.52 25.58 -10.17
CA HIS A 125 18.21 24.98 -10.40
C HIS A 125 17.11 26.05 -10.38
N GLU A 126 16.00 25.78 -11.05
CA GLU A 126 14.84 26.66 -11.07
C GLU A 126 13.88 26.31 -9.93
N ILE A 127 13.32 27.33 -9.27
CA ILE A 127 12.38 27.17 -8.15
C ILE A 127 10.99 27.63 -8.60
N GLY A 128 10.01 26.74 -8.49
CA GLY A 128 8.60 26.96 -8.79
C GLY A 128 7.71 26.82 -7.55
N ASN A 129 6.52 27.42 -7.63
CA ASN A 129 5.50 27.35 -6.60
C ASN A 129 4.85 25.95 -6.58
N GLY A 130 4.91 25.29 -5.43
CA GLY A 130 4.31 23.99 -5.17
C GLY A 130 3.00 24.02 -4.36
N THR A 131 2.25 25.12 -4.35
CA THR A 131 1.15 25.41 -3.41
C THR A 131 1.61 25.50 -1.96
N LEU A 132 0.74 25.89 -1.03
CA LEU A 132 1.15 26.13 0.35
C LEU A 132 1.49 24.83 1.10
N ASN A 133 0.65 23.80 0.94
CA ASN A 133 0.74 22.54 1.68
C ASN A 133 0.62 21.27 0.79
N TRP A 134 0.82 21.40 -0.53
CA TRP A 134 0.78 20.29 -1.49
C TRP A 134 -0.58 19.57 -1.57
N LYS A 135 -1.68 20.30 -1.35
CA LYS A 135 -3.05 19.78 -1.39
C LYS A 135 -3.45 19.30 -2.79
N LYS A 136 -4.18 18.18 -2.82
CA LYS A 136 -4.75 17.59 -4.04
C LYS A 136 -6.04 18.30 -4.47
N ASN A 137 -6.41 18.15 -5.73
CA ASN A 137 -7.70 18.61 -6.26
C ASN A 137 -7.95 20.11 -6.05
N MET A 138 -6.95 20.96 -6.30
CA MET A 138 -7.09 22.41 -6.09
C MET A 138 -8.22 23.01 -6.92
N GLN A 139 -8.63 22.37 -8.03
CA GLN A 139 -9.72 22.85 -8.89
C GLN A 139 -11.07 23.02 -8.21
N ASP A 140 -11.26 22.37 -7.05
CA ASP A 140 -12.51 22.39 -6.28
C ASP A 140 -12.55 23.54 -5.26
N LEU A 141 -11.46 24.29 -5.12
CA LEU A 141 -11.37 25.41 -4.18
C LEU A 141 -11.97 26.71 -4.75
N PRO A 142 -12.57 27.56 -3.88
CA PRO A 142 -12.92 28.93 -4.24
C PRO A 142 -11.70 29.72 -4.73
N SER A 143 -11.93 30.64 -5.67
CA SER A 143 -10.87 31.49 -6.24
C SER A 143 -10.08 32.26 -5.18
N GLU A 144 -10.75 32.70 -4.11
CA GLU A 144 -10.11 33.41 -3.00
C GLU A 144 -9.09 32.54 -2.26
N ASP A 145 -9.42 31.26 -2.03
CA ASP A 145 -8.52 30.31 -1.36
C ASP A 145 -7.32 29.97 -2.27
N LEU A 146 -7.56 29.83 -3.57
CA LEU A 146 -6.50 29.60 -4.56
C LEU A 146 -5.53 30.78 -4.65
N VAL A 147 -6.05 32.00 -4.78
CA VAL A 147 -5.24 33.22 -4.79
C VAL A 147 -4.47 33.34 -3.48
N THR A 148 -5.12 33.06 -2.35
CA THR A 148 -4.47 33.12 -1.03
C THR A 148 -3.32 32.12 -0.92
N ASP A 149 -3.53 30.87 -1.32
CA ASP A 149 -2.52 29.82 -1.30
C ASP A 149 -1.32 30.18 -2.17
N PHE A 150 -1.58 30.56 -3.43
CA PHE A 150 -0.54 30.86 -4.40
C PHE A 150 0.24 32.12 -4.01
N CYS A 151 -0.42 33.18 -3.56
CA CYS A 151 0.25 34.40 -3.08
C CYS A 151 1.12 34.15 -1.86
N ARG A 152 0.64 33.35 -0.88
CA ARG A 152 1.44 33.02 0.31
C ARG A 152 2.70 32.25 -0.06
N THR A 153 2.56 31.25 -0.92
CA THR A 153 3.69 30.44 -1.37
C THR A 153 4.67 31.26 -2.19
N ASN A 154 4.19 32.11 -3.11
CA ASN A 154 5.02 33.03 -3.88
C ASN A 154 5.81 33.96 -2.94
N ASN A 155 5.16 34.53 -1.93
CA ASN A 155 5.79 35.44 -0.98
C ASN A 155 6.87 34.72 -0.13
N ILE A 156 6.59 33.49 0.33
CA ILE A 156 7.55 32.67 1.06
C ILE A 156 8.77 32.39 0.18
N LEU A 157 8.57 31.82 -1.02
CA LEU A 157 9.67 31.49 -1.92
C LEU A 157 10.46 32.73 -2.35
N LYS A 158 9.80 33.86 -2.57
CA LYS A 158 10.45 35.15 -2.84
C LYS A 158 11.31 35.62 -1.68
N SER A 159 10.82 35.50 -0.45
CA SER A 159 11.58 35.93 0.73
C SER A 159 12.88 35.14 0.93
N ILE A 160 12.90 33.88 0.49
CA ILE A 160 14.07 32.99 0.56
C ILE A 160 14.98 33.20 -0.66
N THR A 161 14.42 33.13 -1.86
CA THR A 161 15.19 33.11 -3.12
C THR A 161 15.49 34.51 -3.68
N GLY A 162 14.88 35.56 -3.12
CA GLY A 162 14.92 36.93 -3.63
C GLY A 162 14.21 37.13 -4.97
N LYS A 163 13.53 36.12 -5.53
CA LYS A 163 12.86 36.16 -6.84
C LYS A 163 11.43 35.64 -6.74
N ASP A 164 10.52 36.27 -7.46
CA ASP A 164 9.16 35.74 -7.59
C ASP A 164 9.18 34.45 -8.44
N PRO A 165 8.63 33.34 -7.93
CA PRO A 165 8.48 32.13 -8.75
C PRO A 165 7.48 32.40 -9.88
N THR A 166 7.85 32.04 -11.10
CA THR A 166 7.03 32.28 -12.30
C THR A 166 6.25 31.05 -12.76
N LEU A 167 6.59 29.88 -12.21
CA LEU A 167 5.98 28.59 -12.49
C LEU A 167 5.16 28.12 -11.29
N LEU A 168 4.00 27.53 -11.54
CA LEU A 168 3.17 26.84 -10.55
C LEU A 168 2.93 25.40 -11.00
N LYS A 169 3.00 24.47 -10.06
CA LYS A 169 2.51 23.10 -10.24
C LYS A 169 1.70 22.68 -9.02
N CYS A 170 0.50 22.18 -9.27
CA CYS A 170 -0.41 21.70 -8.24
C CYS A 170 -0.39 20.17 -8.20
N ASN A 171 -0.52 19.61 -6.99
CA ASN A 171 -0.57 18.16 -6.78
C ASN A 171 -1.91 17.60 -7.29
N SER A 172 -1.89 16.54 -8.11
CA SER A 172 -3.08 15.83 -8.59
C SER A 172 -4.28 16.74 -8.87
N THR A 173 -4.09 17.76 -9.71
CA THR A 173 -5.07 18.84 -9.94
C THR A 173 -5.42 18.94 -11.42
N ILE A 174 -6.70 19.14 -11.71
CA ILE A 174 -7.18 19.44 -13.06
C ILE A 174 -7.11 20.96 -13.27
N TYR A 175 -6.27 21.42 -14.19
CA TYR A 175 -6.14 22.85 -14.47
C TYR A 175 -7.32 23.40 -15.27
N ASN A 176 -8.36 23.85 -14.55
CA ASN A 176 -9.48 24.59 -15.10
C ASN A 176 -9.20 26.11 -15.11
N ASP A 177 -10.11 26.87 -15.72
CA ASP A 177 -10.00 28.32 -15.84
C ASP A 177 -9.81 29.03 -14.49
N ASN A 178 -10.52 28.59 -13.46
CA ASN A 178 -10.41 29.15 -12.11
C ASN A 178 -8.97 29.07 -11.55
N ILE A 179 -8.29 27.93 -11.75
CA ILE A 179 -6.88 27.77 -11.34
C ILE A 179 -5.97 28.71 -12.14
N LEU A 180 -6.19 28.82 -13.46
CA LEU A 180 -5.35 29.65 -14.32
C LEU A 180 -5.53 31.15 -14.04
N GLU A 181 -6.75 31.59 -13.74
CA GLU A 181 -7.08 32.96 -13.33
C GLU A 181 -6.48 33.27 -11.96
N ALA A 182 -6.63 32.36 -10.99
CA ALA A 182 -6.07 32.54 -9.66
C ALA A 182 -4.52 32.56 -9.68
N ALA A 183 -3.90 31.69 -10.48
CA ALA A 183 -2.46 31.68 -10.68
C ALA A 183 -1.97 32.99 -11.30
N TYR A 184 -2.67 33.49 -12.33
CA TYR A 184 -2.36 34.78 -12.96
C TYR A 184 -2.47 35.94 -11.97
N ALA A 185 -3.57 36.00 -11.22
CA ALA A 185 -3.81 37.02 -10.21
C ALA A 185 -2.75 37.00 -9.09
N ALA A 186 -2.26 35.80 -8.73
CA ALA A 186 -1.18 35.63 -7.76
C ALA A 186 0.23 35.99 -8.30
N GLY A 187 0.33 36.41 -9.56
CA GLY A 187 1.60 36.80 -10.20
C GLY A 187 2.35 35.65 -10.87
N THR A 188 1.75 34.45 -10.95
CA THR A 188 2.34 33.30 -11.64
C THR A 188 2.06 33.37 -13.14
N LYS A 189 3.12 33.30 -13.95
CA LYS A 189 3.01 33.42 -15.41
C LYS A 189 2.61 32.10 -16.09
N TYR A 190 3.13 30.98 -15.58
CA TYR A 190 2.92 29.67 -16.17
C TYR A 190 2.49 28.62 -15.15
N VAL A 191 1.57 27.76 -15.58
CA VAL A 191 1.14 26.56 -14.86
C VAL A 191 1.65 25.34 -15.59
N VAL A 192 2.27 24.41 -14.86
CA VAL A 192 2.95 23.26 -15.46
C VAL A 192 2.11 22.01 -15.32
N ASN A 193 1.75 21.43 -16.46
CA ASN A 193 0.95 20.23 -16.56
C ASN A 193 1.71 19.13 -17.30
N SER A 194 2.14 18.10 -16.57
CA SER A 194 2.87 16.94 -17.08
C SER A 194 2.01 15.68 -16.95
N ASP A 195 2.32 14.67 -17.76
CA ASP A 195 1.63 13.36 -17.82
C ASP A 195 2.60 12.18 -17.62
N HIS A 196 3.86 12.45 -17.27
CA HIS A 196 4.89 11.45 -17.00
C HIS A 196 5.45 11.66 -15.60
N TYR A 197 5.15 10.72 -14.71
CA TYR A 197 5.53 10.80 -13.30
C TYR A 197 6.44 9.63 -12.88
N ILE A 198 7.40 9.92 -12.01
CA ILE A 198 8.40 9.01 -11.46
C ILE A 198 8.40 9.16 -9.94
N SER A 199 8.51 8.05 -9.21
CA SER A 199 8.75 8.01 -7.76
C SER A 199 9.82 6.95 -7.46
N TYR A 200 10.13 6.74 -6.18
CA TYR A 200 11.08 5.70 -5.76
C TYR A 200 10.70 4.29 -6.26
N GLN A 201 9.42 4.05 -6.58
CA GLN A 201 8.90 2.77 -7.07
C GLN A 201 8.98 2.60 -8.60
N SER A 202 9.38 3.65 -9.33
CA SER A 202 9.22 3.66 -10.79
C SER A 202 10.17 2.74 -11.54
N PHE A 203 11.38 2.52 -11.01
CA PHE A 203 12.34 1.59 -11.60
C PHE A 203 12.91 0.65 -10.55
N LYS A 204 13.04 -0.62 -10.91
CA LYS A 204 13.68 -1.64 -10.08
C LYS A 204 15.17 -1.78 -10.38
N ASN A 205 15.61 -1.26 -11.52
CA ASN A 205 17.00 -1.26 -11.96
C ASN A 205 17.21 -0.21 -13.06
N TYR A 206 18.49 -0.01 -13.39
CA TYR A 206 18.92 0.89 -14.44
C TYR A 206 18.28 0.60 -15.81
N ASP A 207 18.12 -0.67 -16.19
CA ASP A 207 17.58 -1.04 -17.51
C ASP A 207 16.14 -0.55 -17.69
N GLN A 208 15.33 -0.54 -16.63
CA GLN A 208 13.98 0.01 -16.69
C GLN A 208 13.99 1.52 -16.90
N ALA A 209 14.88 2.25 -16.21
CA ALA A 209 15.08 3.68 -16.45
C ALA A 209 15.53 3.93 -17.90
N TYR A 210 16.43 3.09 -18.40
CA TYR A 210 16.93 3.15 -19.77
C TYR A 210 15.83 2.92 -20.82
N GLN A 211 15.04 1.85 -20.68
CA GLN A 211 13.93 1.58 -21.61
C GLN A 211 12.81 2.61 -21.50
N TYR A 212 12.51 3.10 -20.29
CA TYR A 212 11.55 4.17 -20.10
C TYR A 212 11.96 5.41 -20.91
N LEU A 213 13.20 5.88 -20.74
CA LEU A 213 13.69 7.06 -21.43
C LEU A 213 13.77 6.85 -22.95
N LYS A 214 14.14 5.65 -23.40
CA LYS A 214 14.25 5.29 -24.83
C LYS A 214 12.91 5.37 -25.55
N ASN A 215 11.83 5.02 -24.86
CA ASN A 215 10.47 5.05 -25.41
C ASN A 215 9.79 6.41 -25.22
N LEU A 216 10.41 7.32 -24.48
CA LEU A 216 9.85 8.62 -24.14
C LEU A 216 10.05 9.62 -25.30
N LYS A 217 8.99 10.35 -25.64
CA LYS A 217 9.04 11.37 -26.70
C LYS A 217 10.02 12.50 -26.34
N ASN A 218 10.52 13.18 -27.36
CA ASN A 218 11.32 14.38 -27.21
C ASN A 218 10.42 15.55 -26.78
N GLY A 219 10.94 16.40 -25.88
CA GLY A 219 10.22 17.52 -25.29
C GLY A 219 9.25 17.15 -24.16
N THR A 220 9.34 15.92 -23.64
CA THR A 220 8.54 15.47 -22.49
C THR A 220 9.06 16.07 -21.17
N ILE A 221 8.14 16.49 -20.32
CA ILE A 221 8.38 16.90 -18.93
C ILE A 221 8.20 15.67 -18.03
N ILE A 222 9.30 15.23 -17.40
CA ILE A 222 9.33 14.12 -16.47
C ILE A 222 9.24 14.68 -15.04
N SER A 223 8.16 14.35 -14.34
CA SER A 223 7.92 14.78 -12.98
C SER A 223 8.34 13.73 -11.96
N ILE A 224 9.19 14.10 -11.01
CA ILE A 224 9.82 13.20 -10.05
C ILE A 224 9.31 13.58 -8.66
N LYS A 225 8.54 12.69 -8.02
CA LYS A 225 8.11 12.85 -6.63
C LYS A 225 9.25 12.48 -5.68
N LEU A 226 9.68 13.46 -4.88
CA LEU A 226 10.75 13.27 -3.91
C LEU A 226 10.29 12.56 -2.63
N GLU A 227 9.01 12.71 -2.28
CA GLU A 227 8.37 12.03 -1.15
C GLU A 227 7.07 11.35 -1.61
N GLY A 228 6.72 10.21 -0.99
CA GLY A 228 5.48 9.49 -1.27
C GLY A 228 5.48 8.62 -2.53
N VAL A 229 4.28 8.14 -2.90
CA VAL A 229 4.04 7.37 -4.13
C VAL A 229 3.25 8.20 -5.14
N LEU A 230 3.15 7.73 -6.38
CA LEU A 230 2.33 8.38 -7.39
C LEU A 230 0.84 8.27 -7.05
N ASP A 231 0.06 9.27 -7.45
CA ASP A 231 -1.39 9.26 -7.33
C ASP A 231 -2.04 8.57 -8.52
N SER A 232 -3.27 8.09 -8.34
CA SER A 232 -3.99 7.31 -9.35
C SER A 232 -4.12 8.01 -10.73
N SER A 233 -4.16 9.34 -10.76
CA SER A 233 -4.20 10.19 -11.96
C SER A 233 -2.83 10.41 -12.63
N GLU A 234 -1.74 10.14 -11.92
CA GLU A 234 -0.35 10.33 -12.35
C GLU A 234 0.26 9.05 -12.94
N TYR A 235 -0.37 7.91 -12.71
CA TYR A 235 -0.21 6.73 -13.55
C TYR A 235 -0.86 7.01 -14.90
N GLY A 236 -0.08 7.32 -15.93
CA GLY A 236 -0.57 7.55 -17.30
C GLY A 236 -1.64 6.55 -17.74
N LYS A 237 -2.65 6.99 -18.52
CA LYS A 237 -3.94 6.29 -18.77
C LYS A 237 -3.89 4.75 -18.60
N LYS A 238 -4.44 4.32 -17.44
CA LYS A 238 -4.54 2.99 -16.79
C LYS A 238 -3.20 2.44 -16.27
N ARG A 239 -3.02 2.13 -14.97
CA ARG A 239 -3.93 1.79 -13.85
C ARG A 239 -3.32 2.31 -12.53
N VAL A 240 -4.22 2.89 -11.73
CA VAL A 240 -4.21 3.20 -10.28
C VAL A 240 -3.20 2.42 -9.43
N GLU A 241 -2.49 3.11 -8.51
CA GLU A 241 -2.20 2.61 -7.15
C GLU A 241 -1.65 3.70 -6.19
N GLU A 242 -2.42 4.05 -5.14
CA GLU A 242 -2.06 4.97 -4.05
C GLU A 242 -1.55 4.24 -2.79
N LYS A 243 -0.74 4.92 -1.93
CA LYS A 243 -0.34 4.49 -0.57
C LYS A 243 0.03 5.71 0.36
N PRO A 244 0.05 5.55 1.71
CA PRO A 244 -0.80 6.30 2.68
C PRO A 244 -0.05 7.21 3.69
N ALA A 245 -0.80 7.87 4.60
CA ALA A 245 -0.42 8.98 5.50
C ALA A 245 -0.13 8.58 6.98
N ILE A 246 0.55 9.48 7.72
CA ILE A 246 1.08 9.37 9.10
C ILE A 246 0.42 10.40 10.03
N ASP A 247 0.14 10.01 11.28
CA ASP A 247 -0.28 10.91 12.37
C ASP A 247 0.90 11.53 13.12
N LYS A 248 0.75 12.78 13.54
CA LYS A 248 1.76 13.52 14.32
C LYS A 248 1.29 13.75 15.76
N GLN A 249 2.22 13.62 16.72
CA GLN A 249 2.64 14.78 17.51
C GLN A 249 4.11 14.73 18.02
N ALA A 250 4.81 15.84 17.75
CA ALA A 250 6.06 16.44 18.23
C ALA A 250 7.25 15.62 18.85
N SER A 251 8.30 15.42 18.01
CA SER A 251 9.75 15.68 18.22
C SER A 251 10.54 14.98 19.37
N ILE A 252 11.75 14.36 19.24
CA ILE A 252 12.85 14.38 18.25
C ILE A 252 13.98 13.36 18.65
N ASN A 253 14.84 12.95 17.67
CA ASN A 253 16.30 12.58 17.70
C ASN A 253 16.82 11.13 17.55
N ASP A 254 16.65 10.49 16.38
CA ASP A 254 17.63 9.76 15.53
C ASP A 254 18.73 8.75 16.00
N ILE A 255 19.22 8.07 14.93
CA ILE A 255 20.52 7.40 14.60
C ILE A 255 20.72 5.85 14.51
N ASN A 256 20.06 5.12 13.58
CA ASN A 256 20.53 3.99 12.71
C ASN A 256 21.08 2.62 13.26
N ILE A 257 21.03 1.45 12.59
CA ILE A 257 21.64 1.07 11.27
C ILE A 257 21.19 -0.34 10.73
N ASP A 258 20.81 -0.35 9.43
CA ASP A 258 20.96 -1.25 8.24
C ASP A 258 20.69 -2.79 8.15
N GLY A 259 20.12 -3.18 6.99
CA GLY A 259 20.09 -4.58 6.51
C GLY A 259 19.56 -5.01 5.12
N GLU A 260 19.18 -4.16 4.15
CA GLU A 260 19.19 -4.46 2.68
C GLU A 260 18.94 -3.16 1.91
N LYS A 261 19.70 -2.89 0.83
CA LYS A 261 19.79 -1.54 0.23
C LYS A 261 18.50 -1.19 -0.52
N LYS A 262 17.54 -0.64 0.21
CA LYS A 262 16.32 0.01 -0.27
C LYS A 262 16.66 0.92 -1.45
N ILE A 263 16.04 0.69 -2.60
CA ILE A 263 16.15 1.59 -3.75
C ILE A 263 15.40 2.86 -3.35
N ASP A 264 16.15 3.82 -2.85
CA ASP A 264 15.63 5.13 -2.49
C ASP A 264 15.46 6.00 -3.75
N ILE A 265 14.84 7.16 -3.56
CA ILE A 265 14.64 8.12 -4.65
C ILE A 265 15.96 8.60 -5.26
N THR A 266 17.05 8.65 -4.49
CA THR A 266 18.37 9.07 -5.01
C THR A 266 18.89 8.04 -6.02
N GLN A 267 18.67 6.75 -5.78
CA GLN A 267 19.06 5.70 -6.71
C GLN A 267 18.25 5.73 -8.02
N ILE A 268 16.96 6.05 -7.95
CA ILE A 268 16.11 6.25 -9.13
C ILE A 268 16.58 7.45 -9.96
N VAL A 269 16.87 8.56 -9.29
CA VAL A 269 17.42 9.76 -9.92
C VAL A 269 18.75 9.45 -10.58
N GLU A 270 19.65 8.73 -9.91
CA GLU A 270 20.93 8.33 -10.49
C GLU A 270 20.74 7.54 -11.79
N TRP A 271 19.86 6.53 -11.78
CA TRP A 271 19.58 5.72 -12.97
C TRP A 271 18.97 6.53 -14.10
N LEU A 272 18.07 7.45 -13.80
CA LEU A 272 17.48 8.33 -14.79
C LEU A 272 18.54 9.26 -15.41
N LEU A 273 19.37 9.92 -14.60
CA LEU A 273 20.42 10.83 -15.07
C LEU A 273 21.49 10.08 -15.88
N LYS A 274 21.90 8.88 -15.40
CA LYS A 274 22.80 8.00 -16.14
C LYS A 274 22.22 7.62 -17.51
N SER A 275 20.93 7.28 -17.56
CA SER A 275 20.23 6.93 -18.80
C SER A 275 20.13 8.13 -19.75
N ILE A 276 19.86 9.32 -19.23
CA ILE A 276 19.83 10.57 -19.99
C ILE A 276 21.17 10.81 -20.67
N ASN A 277 22.25 10.66 -19.90
CA ASN A 277 23.61 10.81 -20.40
C ASN A 277 23.95 9.75 -21.48
N GLU A 278 23.70 8.46 -21.22
CA GLU A 278 23.99 7.39 -22.19
C GLU A 278 23.18 7.49 -23.50
N GLN A 279 21.96 8.03 -23.43
CA GLN A 279 21.11 8.25 -24.60
C GLN A 279 21.29 9.63 -25.24
N ASN A 280 22.29 10.41 -24.79
CA ASN A 280 22.61 11.74 -25.28
C ASN A 280 21.38 12.67 -25.32
N ARG A 281 20.51 12.60 -24.30
CA ARG A 281 19.36 13.50 -24.18
C ARG A 281 19.77 14.74 -23.40
N ILE A 282 19.39 15.90 -23.90
CA ILE A 282 19.68 17.19 -23.27
C ILE A 282 18.55 17.50 -22.28
N VAL A 283 18.89 17.81 -21.03
CA VAL A 283 17.90 18.25 -20.04
C VAL A 283 17.81 19.77 -20.04
N VAL A 284 16.59 20.29 -20.13
CA VAL A 284 16.28 21.73 -20.07
C VAL A 284 15.34 22.03 -18.90
N LYS A 285 15.34 23.28 -18.41
CA LYS A 285 14.38 23.70 -17.38
C LYS A 285 12.98 23.78 -17.98
N VAL A 286 11.96 23.71 -17.12
CA VAL A 286 10.57 23.77 -17.60
C VAL A 286 10.26 25.12 -18.25
N SER A 287 10.82 26.22 -17.74
CA SER A 287 10.71 27.55 -18.37
C SER A 287 11.17 27.57 -19.83
N ASP A 288 12.21 26.81 -20.15
CA ASP A 288 12.85 26.80 -21.46
C ASP A 288 11.98 26.07 -22.49
N LEU A 289 11.02 25.25 -22.05
CA LEU A 289 10.01 24.63 -22.92
C LEU A 289 8.80 25.56 -23.19
N GLY A 290 8.57 26.57 -22.33
CA GLY A 290 7.39 27.43 -22.34
C GLY A 290 7.59 28.85 -22.89
N SER A 291 8.77 29.17 -23.41
CA SER A 291 9.05 30.47 -24.01
C SER A 291 8.51 30.55 -25.44
N ASP A 292 7.39 31.26 -25.62
CA ASP A 292 6.85 31.72 -26.92
C ASP A 292 7.74 32.81 -27.56
N GLU A 293 9.06 32.64 -27.61
CA GLU A 293 9.90 33.43 -28.51
C GLU A 293 10.31 32.56 -29.69
N GLU A 294 9.91 33.00 -30.89
CA GLU A 294 10.40 32.52 -32.17
C GLU A 294 11.95 32.51 -32.17
N GLY A 295 12.57 31.38 -31.85
CA GLY A 295 14.04 31.30 -31.90
C GLY A 295 14.69 30.23 -31.03
N TYR A 296 14.31 28.96 -31.17
CA TYR A 296 15.24 27.89 -30.79
C TYR A 296 16.33 27.79 -31.88
N ASP A 297 17.39 28.56 -31.70
CA ASP A 297 18.59 28.54 -32.54
C ASP A 297 19.23 27.14 -32.50
N LYS A 298 19.56 26.65 -33.69
CA LYS A 298 19.88 25.25 -34.00
C LYS A 298 21.37 24.95 -33.87
N SER A 299 22.10 25.70 -33.05
CA SER A 299 23.55 25.85 -33.24
C SER A 299 24.37 25.91 -31.95
N LEU A 300 24.13 25.07 -30.95
CA LEU A 300 25.12 24.86 -29.88
C LEU A 300 24.94 23.49 -29.23
N TYR A 301 25.64 22.49 -29.76
CA TYR A 301 26.31 21.38 -29.05
C TYR A 301 27.04 20.54 -30.12
N PHE A 302 28.03 21.16 -30.75
CA PHE A 302 29.12 20.44 -31.41
C PHE A 302 30.39 20.91 -30.71
N LEU A 303 31.13 19.99 -30.08
CA LEU A 303 32.59 19.95 -30.10
C LEU A 303 33.05 18.59 -29.54
N ASN A 304 33.66 17.83 -30.45
CA ASN A 304 34.76 16.87 -30.27
C ASN A 304 34.48 15.50 -29.61
N ASN A 305 34.32 14.49 -30.46
CA ASN A 305 35.49 13.66 -30.80
C ASN A 305 35.28 12.96 -32.15
N ASP A 306 36.29 13.13 -33.02
CA ASP A 306 36.46 12.52 -34.32
C ASP A 306 36.59 10.99 -34.24
N GLY A 307 36.27 10.30 -35.35
CA GLY A 307 36.83 8.98 -35.62
C GLY A 307 35.94 8.02 -36.43
N ASP A 308 35.94 8.22 -37.74
CA ASP A 308 35.77 7.24 -38.81
C ASP A 308 34.39 6.63 -39.18
N SER A 309 34.07 7.00 -40.41
CA SER A 309 33.10 6.53 -41.40
C SER A 309 33.02 5.01 -41.61
N ILE A 310 31.84 4.53 -42.06
CA ILE A 310 31.59 4.05 -43.44
C ILE A 310 30.10 3.65 -43.63
N ASN A 311 29.43 4.42 -44.49
CA ASN A 311 28.55 4.03 -45.59
C ASN A 311 27.57 2.82 -45.46
N THR A 312 26.26 3.07 -45.56
CA THR A 312 25.49 2.96 -46.83
C THR A 312 23.98 3.22 -46.62
N LYS A 313 23.44 4.21 -47.35
CA LYS A 313 22.03 4.26 -47.80
C LYS A 313 21.90 3.22 -48.96
N THR A 314 20.78 2.67 -49.41
CA THR A 314 19.43 3.20 -49.67
C THR A 314 18.63 2.07 -50.36
N ARG A 315 17.31 1.92 -50.15
CA ARG A 315 16.27 2.15 -51.19
C ARG A 315 14.86 1.73 -50.77
N ASN A 316 13.95 2.65 -51.11
CA ASN A 316 12.47 2.63 -51.12
C ASN A 316 11.89 1.45 -51.92
N LYS A 317 10.80 0.78 -51.51
CA LYS A 317 9.36 1.18 -51.41
C LYS A 317 8.65 1.22 -52.79
N ILE A 318 7.59 0.42 -52.96
CA ILE A 318 6.17 0.81 -53.25
C ILE A 318 5.39 -0.29 -54.02
N ASN A 319 4.28 -0.72 -53.37
CA ASN A 319 2.91 -1.10 -53.78
C ASN A 319 2.56 -1.66 -55.17
N SER A 320 1.63 -2.64 -55.21
CA SER A 320 0.15 -2.47 -55.40
C SER A 320 -0.46 -3.89 -55.59
N SER A 321 -1.46 -4.35 -54.82
CA SER A 321 -2.92 -4.12 -54.83
C SER A 321 -3.76 -5.30 -55.40
N ASN A 322 -4.67 -5.79 -54.55
CA ASN A 322 -6.04 -6.29 -54.75
C ASN A 322 -6.39 -7.57 -55.54
N GLY A 323 -7.26 -8.38 -54.91
CA GLY A 323 -8.23 -9.27 -55.57
C GLY A 323 -8.64 -10.50 -54.74
N LYS A 324 -9.84 -10.49 -54.13
CA LYS A 324 -10.52 -11.64 -53.46
C LYS A 324 -11.80 -11.99 -54.23
N LEU A 325 -12.21 -13.28 -54.19
CA LEU A 325 -13.58 -13.88 -54.08
C LEU A 325 -13.56 -15.34 -54.62
N ASN A 326 -13.80 -16.37 -53.77
CA ASN A 326 -15.04 -17.19 -53.56
C ASN A 326 -15.46 -18.06 -54.78
N GLU A 327 -15.92 -19.33 -54.74
CA GLU A 327 -16.66 -20.15 -53.74
C GLU A 327 -16.85 -21.63 -54.24
N ASN A 328 -17.12 -22.59 -53.30
CA ASN A 328 -18.00 -23.81 -53.38
C ASN A 328 -17.64 -25.02 -54.31
N ASN A 329 -17.92 -26.33 -54.09
CA ASN A 329 -18.70 -27.13 -53.11
C ASN A 329 -18.58 -28.69 -53.34
N ILE A 330 -18.94 -29.52 -52.33
CA ILE A 330 -19.68 -30.84 -52.36
C ILE A 330 -18.97 -32.25 -52.45
N THR A 331 -18.95 -32.93 -51.28
CA THR A 331 -19.26 -34.33 -50.82
C THR A 331 -19.14 -35.63 -51.66
N SER A 332 -18.72 -36.76 -51.03
CA SER A 332 -19.55 -37.98 -50.75
C SER A 332 -18.80 -39.18 -50.06
N ASN A 333 -19.59 -40.05 -49.40
CA ASN A 333 -19.30 -41.09 -48.37
C ASN A 333 -19.01 -42.54 -48.86
N LYS A 334 -18.38 -43.38 -47.99
CA LYS A 334 -18.82 -44.72 -47.45
C LYS A 334 -17.63 -45.63 -47.05
N GLU A 335 -17.47 -46.01 -45.77
CA GLU A 335 -17.84 -47.30 -45.09
C GLU A 335 -17.11 -48.56 -45.65
N LEU A 336 -16.58 -49.56 -44.93
CA LEU A 336 -16.88 -50.22 -43.64
C LEU A 336 -15.78 -51.29 -43.36
N ASN A 337 -15.32 -51.50 -42.10
CA ASN A 337 -15.26 -52.84 -41.46
C ASN A 337 -14.63 -52.84 -40.03
N LYS A 338 -15.43 -53.30 -39.06
CA LYS A 338 -15.10 -53.57 -37.64
C LYS A 338 -14.56 -55.00 -37.44
N LYS A 339 -13.69 -55.20 -36.43
CA LYS A 339 -13.84 -56.32 -35.47
C LYS A 339 -13.12 -56.03 -34.14
N ASN A 340 -13.83 -56.36 -33.06
CA ASN A 340 -13.72 -55.90 -31.67
C ASN A 340 -12.62 -56.58 -30.82
N LYS A 341 -12.12 -55.86 -29.79
CA LYS A 341 -12.05 -56.38 -28.41
C LYS A 341 -11.85 -55.28 -27.34
N SER A 342 -12.60 -55.42 -26.25
CA SER A 342 -12.54 -54.75 -24.94
C SER A 342 -13.27 -53.41 -24.76
N ASN A 343 -14.38 -53.48 -24.02
CA ASN A 343 -15.28 -52.41 -23.61
C ASN A 343 -14.74 -51.73 -22.34
N THR A 344 -14.49 -50.42 -22.40
CA THR A 344 -14.41 -49.51 -21.24
C THR A 344 -14.98 -48.17 -21.69
N ASP A 345 -15.92 -47.64 -20.92
CA ASP A 345 -16.70 -46.43 -21.18
C ASP A 345 -15.84 -45.30 -21.76
N SER A 346 -16.01 -45.00 -23.05
CA SER A 346 -15.37 -43.84 -23.65
C SER A 346 -16.10 -42.59 -23.14
N ILE A 347 -15.53 -41.92 -22.14
CA ILE A 347 -16.05 -40.64 -21.66
C ILE A 347 -16.09 -39.67 -22.84
N ASN A 348 -17.29 -39.16 -23.14
CA ASN A 348 -17.49 -38.10 -24.11
C ASN A 348 -17.24 -36.75 -23.43
N PHE A 349 -16.01 -36.24 -23.51
CA PHE A 349 -15.64 -34.97 -22.87
C PHE A 349 -16.37 -33.77 -23.47
N GLN A 350 -16.70 -33.81 -24.76
CA GLN A 350 -17.47 -32.77 -25.42
C GLN A 350 -18.89 -32.66 -24.82
N GLU A 351 -19.55 -33.80 -24.58
CA GLU A 351 -20.86 -33.82 -23.92
C GLU A 351 -20.80 -33.31 -22.47
N LEU A 352 -19.71 -33.60 -21.73
CA LEU A 352 -19.50 -33.07 -20.38
C LEU A 352 -19.33 -31.55 -20.38
N ILE A 353 -18.60 -31.00 -21.35
CA ILE A 353 -18.40 -29.56 -21.51
C ILE A 353 -19.71 -28.87 -21.86
N GLU A 354 -20.49 -29.45 -22.79
CA GLU A 354 -21.82 -28.94 -23.16
C GLU A 354 -22.75 -28.91 -21.94
N LYS A 355 -22.82 -30.00 -21.16
CA LYS A 355 -23.61 -30.06 -19.93
C LYS A 355 -23.13 -29.11 -18.83
N ASN A 356 -21.84 -28.78 -18.82
CA ASN A 356 -21.25 -27.85 -17.85
C ASN A 356 -21.72 -26.40 -18.09
N ASN A 357 -22.28 -26.06 -19.26
CA ASN A 357 -22.89 -24.76 -19.55
C ASN A 357 -21.97 -23.55 -19.26
N GLY A 358 -20.67 -23.68 -19.54
CA GLY A 358 -19.69 -22.60 -19.33
C GLY A 358 -19.35 -22.29 -17.87
N ASN A 359 -19.81 -23.10 -16.91
CA ASN A 359 -19.41 -22.97 -15.51
C ASN A 359 -17.89 -23.11 -15.36
N GLN A 360 -17.31 -22.33 -14.45
CA GLN A 360 -15.87 -22.27 -14.25
C GLN A 360 -15.53 -22.62 -12.79
N ALA A 361 -14.59 -23.55 -12.61
CA ALA A 361 -14.07 -23.87 -11.29
C ALA A 361 -13.41 -22.62 -10.66
N PRO A 362 -13.56 -22.41 -9.34
CA PRO A 362 -12.82 -21.38 -8.63
C PRO A 362 -11.32 -21.72 -8.65
N VAL A 363 -10.49 -20.68 -8.73
CA VAL A 363 -9.02 -20.83 -8.67
C VAL A 363 -8.59 -20.59 -7.23
N ILE A 364 -7.92 -21.57 -6.64
CA ILE A 364 -7.37 -21.48 -5.29
C ILE A 364 -5.90 -21.10 -5.40
N SER A 365 -5.60 -19.81 -5.19
CA SER A 365 -4.23 -19.31 -5.07
C SER A 365 -3.75 -19.27 -3.61
N ARG A 366 -4.71 -19.22 -2.67
CA ARG A 366 -4.53 -19.25 -1.21
C ARG A 366 -5.75 -19.89 -0.57
N PHE A 367 -5.60 -20.39 0.65
CA PHE A 367 -6.73 -20.80 1.48
C PHE A 367 -7.22 -19.65 2.35
N PHE A 368 -8.54 -19.50 2.42
CA PHE A 368 -9.17 -18.75 3.49
C PHE A 368 -9.32 -19.69 4.69
N THR A 369 -8.44 -19.55 5.68
CA THR A 369 -8.37 -20.44 6.85
C THR A 369 -7.78 -19.75 8.08
N THR A 370 -8.26 -20.14 9.26
CA THR A 370 -7.68 -19.76 10.56
C THR A 370 -6.77 -20.85 11.15
N GLN A 371 -6.57 -21.97 10.44
CA GLN A 371 -5.56 -22.95 10.82
C GLN A 371 -4.18 -22.30 10.69
N LYS A 372 -3.36 -22.38 11.76
CA LYS A 372 -1.98 -21.85 11.84
C LYS A 372 -1.00 -22.62 10.94
N ALA A 373 -1.31 -22.71 9.65
CA ALA A 373 -0.58 -23.49 8.68
C ALA A 373 -0.65 -22.90 7.26
N LEU A 374 0.35 -23.23 6.45
CA LEU A 374 0.45 -22.91 5.03
C LEU A 374 1.02 -24.11 4.28
N THR A 375 1.19 -24.02 2.96
CA THR A 375 1.63 -25.17 2.15
C THR A 375 2.72 -24.84 1.14
N TYR A 376 3.61 -25.82 0.95
CA TYR A 376 4.59 -25.84 -0.13
C TYR A 376 4.18 -26.83 -1.21
N THR A 377 4.26 -26.37 -2.45
CA THR A 377 3.92 -27.15 -3.64
C THR A 377 5.12 -27.26 -4.56
N PHE A 378 5.27 -28.42 -5.18
CA PHE A 378 6.46 -28.78 -5.95
C PHE A 378 6.11 -29.30 -7.33
N ARG A 379 6.98 -29.03 -8.31
CA ARG A 379 6.96 -29.64 -9.64
C ARG A 379 8.37 -29.96 -10.11
N GLY A 380 8.47 -30.88 -11.06
CA GLY A 380 9.72 -31.19 -11.76
C GLY A 380 10.52 -32.27 -11.06
N LEU A 381 10.25 -33.54 -11.34
CA LEU A 381 10.94 -34.66 -10.71
C LEU A 381 12.19 -35.11 -11.45
N SER A 382 12.61 -34.46 -12.53
CA SER A 382 13.75 -34.90 -13.35
C SER A 382 15.10 -34.74 -12.66
N ASN A 383 15.26 -33.75 -11.77
CA ASN A 383 16.46 -33.53 -10.97
C ASN A 383 16.38 -34.25 -9.61
N GLU A 384 16.93 -35.46 -9.54
CA GLU A 384 16.90 -36.30 -8.33
C GLU A 384 17.72 -35.72 -7.18
N ALA A 385 18.88 -35.14 -7.48
CA ALA A 385 19.74 -34.56 -6.45
C ALA A 385 19.04 -33.39 -5.75
N CYS A 386 18.38 -32.51 -6.51
CA CYS A 386 17.58 -31.43 -5.92
C CYS A 386 16.39 -31.97 -5.12
N LEU A 387 15.67 -32.97 -5.63
CA LEU A 387 14.56 -33.60 -4.92
C LEU A 387 15.01 -34.16 -3.55
N ASP A 388 16.13 -34.87 -3.52
CA ASP A 388 16.66 -35.49 -2.31
C ASP A 388 17.00 -34.47 -1.24
N LYS A 389 17.63 -33.36 -1.63
CA LYS A 389 17.95 -32.24 -0.75
C LYS A 389 16.70 -31.56 -0.20
N VAL A 390 15.69 -31.35 -1.05
CA VAL A 390 14.40 -30.79 -0.62
C VAL A 390 13.72 -31.70 0.40
N LEU A 391 13.63 -33.00 0.13
CA LEU A 391 13.03 -33.98 1.05
C LEU A 391 13.78 -34.05 2.39
N GLU A 392 15.12 -33.97 2.37
CA GLU A 392 15.95 -33.90 3.58
C GLU A 392 15.61 -32.66 4.44
N LYS A 393 15.54 -31.47 3.83
CA LYS A 393 15.22 -30.23 4.54
C LYS A 393 13.79 -30.25 5.09
N LEU A 394 12.82 -30.73 4.31
CA LEU A 394 11.43 -30.85 4.75
C LEU A 394 11.30 -31.75 5.99
N ASP A 395 11.99 -32.89 6.01
CA ASP A 395 12.00 -33.78 7.18
C ASP A 395 12.65 -33.12 8.39
N LYS A 396 13.80 -32.45 8.21
CA LYS A 396 14.48 -31.71 9.29
C LYS A 396 13.57 -30.67 9.95
N MET A 397 12.66 -30.07 9.18
CA MET A 397 11.75 -29.03 9.66
C MET A 397 10.36 -29.57 10.06
N ASN A 398 10.16 -30.89 10.00
CA ASN A 398 8.85 -31.52 10.17
C ASN A 398 7.76 -30.89 9.28
N ALA A 399 8.13 -30.57 8.04
CA ALA A 399 7.28 -29.96 7.02
C ALA A 399 6.80 -31.02 6.02
N LYS A 400 5.54 -30.93 5.61
CA LYS A 400 4.96 -31.77 4.54
C LYS A 400 4.41 -30.89 3.43
N GLY A 401 4.47 -31.37 2.19
CA GLY A 401 4.14 -30.58 1.00
C GLY A 401 3.56 -31.47 -0.10
N THR A 402 3.09 -30.84 -1.17
CA THR A 402 2.36 -31.52 -2.25
C THR A 402 3.14 -31.42 -3.57
N PHE A 403 3.43 -32.56 -4.19
CA PHE A 403 4.19 -32.68 -5.43
C PHE A 403 3.25 -32.95 -6.60
N PHE A 404 3.10 -31.99 -7.50
CA PHE A 404 2.29 -32.15 -8.71
C PHE A 404 3.10 -32.85 -9.78
N VAL A 405 2.68 -34.07 -10.12
CA VAL A 405 3.40 -34.93 -11.06
C VAL A 405 2.67 -35.04 -12.39
N THR A 406 3.44 -35.00 -13.48
CA THR A 406 2.90 -35.17 -14.84
C THR A 406 2.85 -36.63 -15.26
N LYS A 407 2.09 -36.92 -16.32
CA LYS A 407 2.04 -38.27 -16.93
C LYS A 407 3.43 -38.83 -17.21
N GLU A 408 4.33 -38.02 -17.77
CA GLU A 408 5.70 -38.47 -18.09
C GLU A 408 6.48 -38.83 -16.83
N GLU A 409 6.42 -37.99 -15.79
CA GLU A 409 7.13 -38.23 -14.53
C GLU A 409 6.60 -39.46 -13.79
N ILE A 410 5.28 -39.70 -13.82
CA ILE A 410 4.67 -40.89 -13.22
C ILE A 410 5.19 -42.18 -13.87
N LEU A 411 5.40 -42.16 -15.18
CA LEU A 411 5.90 -43.32 -15.93
C LEU A 411 7.42 -43.48 -15.78
N LYS A 412 8.17 -42.37 -15.80
CA LYS A 412 9.64 -42.38 -15.85
C LYS A 412 10.30 -42.49 -14.47
N TYR A 413 9.68 -41.95 -13.43
CA TYR A 413 10.27 -41.84 -12.09
C TYR A 413 9.38 -42.44 -10.97
N PRO A 414 8.88 -43.68 -11.09
CA PRO A 414 8.02 -44.28 -10.06
C PRO A 414 8.71 -44.38 -8.70
N GLU A 415 10.01 -44.67 -8.66
CA GLU A 415 10.78 -44.74 -7.40
C GLU A 415 10.85 -43.39 -6.67
N ARG A 416 10.93 -42.28 -7.41
CA ARG A 416 10.95 -40.93 -6.82
C ARG A 416 9.59 -40.58 -6.21
N ILE A 417 8.49 -41.00 -6.85
CA ILE A 417 7.14 -40.85 -6.30
C ILE A 417 6.96 -41.69 -5.03
N ASN A 418 7.42 -42.94 -5.03
CA ASN A 418 7.39 -43.80 -3.84
C ASN A 418 8.22 -43.19 -2.70
N LYS A 419 9.37 -42.59 -3.00
CA LYS A 419 10.21 -41.87 -2.03
C LYS A 419 9.47 -40.69 -1.40
N ILE A 420 8.81 -39.85 -2.22
CA ILE A 420 7.99 -38.72 -1.75
C ILE A 420 6.88 -39.21 -0.80
N LEU A 421 6.15 -40.25 -1.19
CA LEU A 421 5.07 -40.84 -0.37
C LEU A 421 5.59 -41.48 0.91
N SER A 422 6.72 -42.18 0.87
CA SER A 422 7.32 -42.84 2.05
C SER A 422 7.71 -41.86 3.16
N LYS A 423 7.96 -40.59 2.79
CA LYS A 423 8.23 -39.49 3.72
C LYS A 423 6.96 -38.75 4.15
N GLY A 424 5.77 -39.21 3.75
CA GLY A 424 4.49 -38.64 4.16
C GLY A 424 4.09 -37.35 3.43
N HIS A 425 4.70 -37.08 2.26
CA HIS A 425 4.28 -35.99 1.39
C HIS A 425 3.10 -36.42 0.50
N GLU A 426 2.41 -35.44 -0.08
CA GLU A 426 1.26 -35.66 -0.96
C GLU A 426 1.68 -35.63 -2.44
N ILE A 427 0.99 -36.42 -3.27
CA ILE A 427 1.08 -36.35 -4.73
C ILE A 427 -0.20 -35.72 -5.28
N GLY A 428 -0.04 -34.68 -6.11
CA GLY A 428 -1.14 -34.00 -6.82
C GLY A 428 -1.11 -34.27 -8.33
N ASN A 429 -2.24 -34.03 -9.00
CA ASN A 429 -2.36 -34.17 -10.45
C ASN A 429 -1.75 -32.96 -11.17
N GLY A 430 -0.64 -33.18 -11.89
CA GLY A 430 0.06 -32.14 -12.65
C GLY A 430 -0.30 -32.04 -14.13
N GLY A 431 -1.28 -32.82 -14.62
CA GLY A 431 -1.65 -32.88 -16.03
C GLY A 431 -0.56 -33.50 -16.93
N ILE A 432 -0.71 -33.36 -18.25
CA ILE A 432 0.29 -33.85 -19.21
C ILE A 432 1.19 -32.70 -19.64
N THR A 433 0.61 -31.54 -19.94
CA THR A 433 1.35 -30.36 -20.38
C THR A 433 1.90 -29.56 -19.20
N ASN A 434 3.21 -29.58 -19.02
CA ASN A 434 3.92 -28.90 -17.91
C ASN A 434 4.38 -27.47 -18.22
N SER A 435 3.99 -26.90 -19.36
CA SER A 435 4.49 -25.61 -19.87
C SER A 435 3.36 -24.63 -20.19
N SER A 436 3.72 -23.42 -20.66
CA SER A 436 2.76 -22.42 -21.15
C SER A 436 1.88 -22.90 -22.31
N ALA A 437 2.26 -23.99 -22.99
CA ALA A 437 1.46 -24.58 -24.06
C ALA A 437 0.05 -25.00 -23.61
N ILE A 438 -0.18 -25.22 -22.31
CA ILE A 438 -1.50 -25.52 -21.74
C ILE A 438 -2.53 -24.42 -22.06
N LEU A 439 -2.10 -23.17 -22.19
CA LEU A 439 -2.97 -22.02 -22.46
C LEU A 439 -3.57 -22.05 -23.87
N ASN A 440 -2.95 -22.79 -24.79
CA ASN A 440 -3.37 -22.89 -26.19
C ASN A 440 -4.30 -24.08 -26.46
N LYS A 441 -4.47 -24.98 -25.48
CA LYS A 441 -5.31 -26.17 -25.62
C LYS A 441 -6.81 -25.86 -25.60
N SER A 442 -7.59 -26.75 -26.21
CA SER A 442 -9.05 -26.73 -26.08
C SER A 442 -9.49 -27.20 -24.69
N THR A 443 -10.69 -26.81 -24.26
CA THR A 443 -11.29 -27.30 -23.01
C THR A 443 -11.33 -28.84 -22.99
N GLU A 444 -11.67 -29.47 -24.12
CA GLU A 444 -11.72 -30.93 -24.26
C GLU A 444 -10.35 -31.61 -24.08
N GLU A 445 -9.30 -31.05 -24.69
CA GLU A 445 -7.94 -31.56 -24.51
C GLU A 445 -7.52 -31.50 -23.03
N ILE A 446 -7.86 -30.41 -22.32
CA ILE A 446 -7.53 -30.24 -20.91
C ILE A 446 -8.33 -31.22 -20.04
N CYS A 447 -9.62 -31.44 -20.31
CA CYS A 447 -10.43 -32.45 -19.64
C CYS A 447 -9.77 -33.83 -19.72
N LYS A 448 -9.30 -34.20 -20.92
CA LYS A 448 -8.60 -35.46 -21.16
C LYS A 448 -7.29 -35.56 -20.39
N GLU A 449 -6.49 -34.49 -20.33
CA GLU A 449 -5.25 -34.49 -19.55
C GLU A 449 -5.50 -34.74 -18.06
N ILE A 450 -6.48 -34.06 -17.47
CA ILE A 450 -6.83 -34.21 -16.06
C ILE A 450 -7.25 -35.66 -15.78
N TYR A 451 -8.15 -36.20 -16.59
CA TYR A 451 -8.68 -37.55 -16.44
C TYR A 451 -7.62 -38.64 -16.65
N ASP A 452 -6.80 -38.53 -17.70
CA ASP A 452 -5.75 -39.52 -18.01
C ASP A 452 -4.73 -39.64 -16.86
N VAL A 453 -4.35 -38.50 -16.26
CA VAL A 453 -3.40 -38.48 -15.15
C VAL A 453 -4.03 -38.98 -13.85
N ASP A 454 -5.28 -38.61 -13.57
CA ASP A 454 -6.03 -39.15 -12.42
C ASP A 454 -6.13 -40.67 -12.48
N LYS A 455 -6.50 -41.22 -13.63
CA LYS A 455 -6.54 -42.68 -13.83
C LYS A 455 -5.17 -43.32 -13.57
N LEU A 456 -4.11 -42.74 -14.12
CA LEU A 456 -2.75 -43.25 -13.95
C LEU A 456 -2.28 -43.20 -12.49
N LEU A 457 -2.65 -42.16 -11.73
CA LEU A 457 -2.37 -42.07 -10.30
C LEU A 457 -3.13 -43.15 -9.52
N LYS A 458 -4.43 -43.34 -9.82
CA LYS A 458 -5.27 -44.38 -9.20
C LYS A 458 -4.76 -45.79 -9.48
N ASP A 459 -4.29 -46.06 -10.70
CA ASP A 459 -3.67 -47.34 -11.07
C ASP A 459 -2.39 -47.63 -10.24
N LYS A 460 -1.76 -46.59 -9.69
CA LYS A 460 -0.62 -46.68 -8.76
C LYS A 460 -1.03 -46.63 -7.28
N GLY A 461 -2.33 -46.67 -6.97
CA GLY A 461 -2.86 -46.58 -5.61
C GLY A 461 -2.78 -45.18 -4.99
N ILE A 462 -2.60 -44.14 -5.81
CA ILE A 462 -2.51 -42.74 -5.37
C ILE A 462 -3.85 -42.06 -5.61
N THR A 463 -4.44 -41.51 -4.55
CA THR A 463 -5.65 -40.69 -4.61
C THR A 463 -5.32 -39.24 -4.33
N THR A 464 -5.87 -38.33 -5.13
CA THR A 464 -5.76 -36.88 -4.91
C THR A 464 -7.03 -36.20 -5.38
N ASN A 465 -7.26 -35.00 -4.88
CA ASN A 465 -8.25 -34.05 -5.37
C ASN A 465 -7.60 -32.70 -5.72
N ALA A 466 -6.28 -32.64 -5.79
CA ALA A 466 -5.55 -31.44 -6.14
C ALA A 466 -5.12 -31.51 -7.61
N TYR A 467 -5.54 -30.53 -8.41
CA TYR A 467 -5.03 -30.32 -9.76
C TYR A 467 -4.35 -28.96 -9.87
N MET A 468 -3.12 -28.96 -10.35
CA MET A 468 -2.41 -27.74 -10.74
C MET A 468 -2.02 -27.89 -12.21
N PRO A 469 -2.35 -26.94 -13.10
CA PRO A 469 -1.92 -26.95 -14.51
C PRO A 469 -0.43 -26.59 -14.69
N GLY A 470 0.11 -26.71 -15.90
CA GLY A 470 1.50 -26.36 -16.23
C GLY A 470 1.89 -24.96 -15.74
N TYR A 471 2.99 -24.87 -14.98
CA TYR A 471 3.45 -23.66 -14.26
C TYR A 471 2.38 -22.97 -13.37
N GLY A 472 1.29 -23.66 -13.00
CA GLY A 472 0.19 -23.08 -12.24
C GLY A 472 -0.65 -22.06 -13.03
N TYR A 473 -0.54 -22.02 -14.35
CA TYR A 473 -1.27 -21.06 -15.19
C TYR A 473 -2.75 -21.38 -15.31
N THR A 474 -3.59 -20.35 -15.26
CA THR A 474 -5.05 -20.50 -15.34
C THR A 474 -5.64 -19.58 -16.39
N ASN A 475 -6.70 -20.04 -17.07
CA ASN A 475 -7.54 -19.24 -17.97
C ASN A 475 -8.98 -19.81 -17.92
N PRO A 476 -9.97 -19.15 -18.56
CA PRO A 476 -11.35 -19.63 -18.56
C PRO A 476 -11.51 -21.09 -19.05
N LYS A 477 -10.73 -21.53 -20.05
CA LYS A 477 -10.79 -22.90 -20.59
C LYS A 477 -10.32 -23.95 -19.58
N ILE A 478 -9.25 -23.68 -18.83
CA ILE A 478 -8.75 -24.57 -17.78
C ILE A 478 -9.77 -24.68 -16.63
N ARG A 479 -10.38 -23.56 -16.25
CA ARG A 479 -11.40 -23.52 -15.20
C ARG A 479 -12.68 -24.26 -15.62
N GLU A 480 -13.10 -24.08 -16.87
CA GLU A 480 -14.23 -24.80 -17.45
C GLU A 480 -13.93 -26.30 -17.55
N ALA A 481 -12.74 -26.68 -17.98
CA ALA A 481 -12.33 -28.07 -18.09
C ALA A 481 -12.39 -28.78 -16.74
N LEU A 482 -11.85 -28.16 -15.67
CA LEU A 482 -11.95 -28.74 -14.33
C LEU A 482 -13.41 -28.85 -13.88
N SER A 483 -14.20 -27.79 -14.07
CA SER A 483 -15.65 -27.79 -13.74
C SER A 483 -16.37 -28.94 -14.45
N ALA A 484 -16.13 -29.14 -15.75
CA ALA A 484 -16.75 -30.20 -16.53
C ALA A 484 -16.36 -31.59 -16.03
N VAL A 485 -15.08 -31.86 -15.76
CA VAL A 485 -14.64 -33.18 -15.30
C VAL A 485 -15.06 -33.50 -13.86
N THR A 486 -15.37 -32.51 -13.02
CA THR A 486 -15.93 -32.77 -11.67
C THR A 486 -17.33 -33.39 -11.70
N ASN A 487 -18.01 -33.41 -12.86
CA ASN A 487 -19.23 -34.21 -13.05
C ASN A 487 -18.95 -35.72 -13.13
N ILE A 488 -17.69 -36.13 -13.30
CA ILE A 488 -17.27 -37.52 -13.21
C ILE A 488 -17.17 -37.88 -11.72
N PRO A 489 -17.88 -38.91 -11.22
CA PRO A 489 -17.94 -39.21 -9.78
C PRO A 489 -16.58 -39.35 -9.09
N SER A 490 -15.59 -39.92 -9.79
CA SER A 490 -14.24 -40.15 -9.27
C SER A 490 -13.37 -38.87 -9.18
N LEU A 491 -13.82 -37.76 -9.79
CA LEU A 491 -13.17 -36.46 -9.83
C LEU A 491 -13.99 -35.36 -9.14
N LYS A 492 -15.12 -35.71 -8.51
CA LYS A 492 -16.10 -34.75 -7.96
C LYS A 492 -15.52 -33.67 -7.05
N ASN A 493 -14.50 -34.02 -6.27
CA ASN A 493 -13.93 -33.12 -5.26
C ASN A 493 -12.66 -32.40 -5.75
N TYR A 494 -12.32 -32.49 -7.03
CA TYR A 494 -11.12 -31.86 -7.56
C TYR A 494 -11.18 -30.34 -7.44
N GLU A 495 -10.10 -29.75 -6.95
CA GLU A 495 -9.91 -28.31 -6.85
C GLU A 495 -8.76 -27.83 -7.74
N LEU A 496 -8.93 -26.63 -8.31
CA LEU A 496 -7.94 -25.99 -9.19
C LEU A 496 -6.99 -25.14 -8.36
N PHE A 497 -5.72 -25.55 -8.30
CA PHE A 497 -4.69 -24.83 -7.56
C PHE A 497 -3.79 -23.99 -8.45
N THR A 498 -3.42 -22.83 -7.92
CA THR A 498 -2.26 -22.02 -8.31
C THR A 498 -1.55 -21.58 -7.02
N TYR A 499 -0.71 -20.55 -7.05
CA TYR A 499 0.09 -20.15 -5.90
C TYR A 499 0.07 -18.63 -5.67
N THR A 500 0.33 -18.20 -4.44
CA THR A 500 0.56 -16.79 -4.09
C THR A 500 2.03 -16.38 -4.19
N LYS A 501 2.95 -17.35 -4.15
CA LYS A 501 4.41 -17.14 -4.13
C LYS A 501 5.13 -18.17 -5.01
N ASN A 502 6.15 -17.71 -5.72
CA ASN A 502 7.06 -18.51 -6.54
C ASN A 502 8.45 -17.85 -6.55
N PRO A 503 9.36 -18.22 -5.62
CA PRO A 503 10.70 -17.65 -5.56
C PRO A 503 11.65 -18.20 -6.63
N ILE A 504 11.23 -19.15 -7.47
CA ILE A 504 12.09 -19.77 -8.49
C ILE A 504 11.83 -19.10 -9.84
N ILE A 505 12.44 -17.92 -10.05
CA ILE A 505 12.27 -17.08 -11.25
C ILE A 505 13.61 -16.67 -11.88
N ASN A 506 13.59 -16.36 -13.17
CA ASN A 506 14.79 -16.01 -13.95
C ASN A 506 15.62 -14.86 -13.37
N LYS A 507 15.02 -13.93 -12.60
CA LYS A 507 15.73 -12.85 -11.90
C LYS A 507 16.89 -13.38 -11.05
N TYR A 508 16.68 -14.55 -10.43
CA TYR A 508 17.60 -15.13 -9.45
C TYR A 508 18.60 -16.13 -10.03
N LYS A 509 18.78 -16.13 -11.35
CA LYS A 509 19.68 -17.08 -11.99
C LYS A 509 21.09 -16.94 -11.42
N GLY A 510 21.65 -18.04 -10.93
CA GLY A 510 23.00 -18.10 -10.35
C GLY A 510 23.13 -17.52 -8.93
N MET A 511 22.07 -16.98 -8.33
CA MET A 511 22.11 -16.40 -6.98
C MET A 511 22.00 -17.48 -5.89
N ALA A 512 22.55 -17.18 -4.71
CA ALA A 512 22.43 -18.03 -3.53
C ALA A 512 21.09 -17.83 -2.81
N ALA A 513 20.68 -18.79 -1.98
CA ALA A 513 19.41 -18.72 -1.26
C ALA A 513 19.33 -17.53 -0.31
N GLU A 514 20.46 -17.17 0.28
CA GLU A 514 20.66 -16.06 1.22
C GLU A 514 20.44 -14.70 0.56
N GLU A 515 20.59 -14.59 -0.75
CA GLU A 515 20.30 -13.38 -1.53
C GLU A 515 18.87 -13.40 -2.08
N ILE A 516 18.36 -14.59 -2.43
CA ILE A 516 17.03 -14.75 -3.03
C ILE A 516 15.91 -14.50 -2.02
N VAL A 517 16.05 -15.06 -0.81
CA VAL A 517 14.97 -15.00 0.18
C VAL A 517 14.69 -13.57 0.62
N PRO A 518 15.68 -12.76 1.03
CA PRO A 518 15.45 -11.35 1.38
C PRO A 518 14.94 -10.51 0.20
N ASP A 519 15.48 -10.67 -1.03
CA ASP A 519 14.99 -9.88 -2.16
C ASP A 519 13.54 -10.27 -2.57
N TYR A 520 13.19 -11.56 -2.57
CA TYR A 520 11.84 -12.01 -2.95
C TYR A 520 10.81 -11.77 -1.84
N PHE A 521 11.17 -12.12 -0.61
CA PHE A 521 10.35 -11.98 0.60
C PHE A 521 10.78 -10.74 1.40
N ASN A 522 11.08 -9.64 0.71
CA ASN A 522 11.52 -8.38 1.31
C ASN A 522 10.61 -7.96 2.48
N THR A 523 11.22 -7.60 3.60
CA THR A 523 10.54 -7.21 4.84
C THR A 523 9.71 -5.94 4.72
N GLU A 524 9.95 -5.10 3.70
CA GLU A 524 9.04 -3.99 3.38
C GLU A 524 7.69 -4.44 2.78
N SER A 525 7.64 -5.67 2.26
CA SER A 525 6.47 -6.25 1.58
C SER A 525 5.87 -7.45 2.31
N TYR A 526 6.71 -8.20 3.03
CA TYR A 526 6.36 -9.42 3.75
C TYR A 526 7.12 -9.47 5.08
N LEU A 527 6.40 -9.30 6.17
CA LEU A 527 6.94 -9.57 7.51
C LEU A 527 6.84 -11.05 7.87
N SER A 528 5.91 -11.77 7.24
CA SER A 528 5.68 -13.20 7.40
C SER A 528 5.02 -13.78 6.15
N LEU A 529 5.01 -15.10 6.04
CA LEU A 529 4.02 -15.80 5.24
C LEU A 529 2.76 -16.00 6.07
N ARG A 530 1.60 -15.90 5.42
CA ARG A 530 0.31 -15.92 6.10
C ARG A 530 -0.27 -17.32 6.15
N MET A 531 -1.19 -17.54 7.09
CA MET A 531 -2.04 -18.73 7.09
C MET A 531 -2.68 -18.93 5.71
N GLY A 532 -2.65 -20.16 5.21
CA GLY A 532 -3.23 -20.52 3.91
C GLY A 532 -2.46 -20.08 2.66
N ASP A 533 -1.29 -19.43 2.77
CA ASP A 533 -0.47 -19.14 1.59
C ASP A 533 0.00 -20.44 0.89
N ILE A 534 0.09 -20.40 -0.44
CA ILE A 534 0.59 -21.51 -1.27
C ILE A 534 1.90 -21.04 -1.93
N VAL A 535 3.02 -21.66 -1.55
CA VAL A 535 4.34 -21.36 -2.12
C VAL A 535 4.73 -22.46 -3.10
N TYR A 536 5.11 -22.07 -4.30
CA TYR A 536 5.44 -22.98 -5.41
C TYR A 536 6.93 -23.03 -5.70
N PHE A 537 7.46 -24.24 -5.85
CA PHE A 537 8.86 -24.51 -6.17
C PHE A 537 8.98 -25.42 -7.39
N ARG A 538 9.86 -25.05 -8.32
CA ARG A 538 10.21 -25.85 -9.49
C ARG A 538 11.59 -26.48 -9.30
N LEU A 539 11.63 -27.79 -9.08
CA LEU A 539 12.86 -28.53 -8.72
C LEU A 539 13.74 -28.88 -9.93
N ASP A 540 13.16 -28.95 -11.13
CA ASP A 540 13.87 -29.18 -12.39
C ASP A 540 14.35 -27.89 -13.08
N SER A 541 14.45 -26.80 -12.31
CA SER A 541 14.93 -25.52 -12.79
C SER A 541 16.42 -25.59 -13.13
N ASN A 542 16.81 -25.02 -14.27
CA ASN A 542 18.20 -24.85 -14.67
C ASN A 542 18.77 -23.46 -14.28
N LEU A 543 18.13 -22.79 -13.32
CA LEU A 543 18.51 -21.45 -12.89
C LEU A 543 19.69 -21.43 -11.93
N PHE A 544 19.97 -22.54 -11.25
CA PHE A 544 21.00 -22.61 -10.22
C PHE A 544 22.04 -23.66 -10.59
N GLU A 545 23.30 -23.38 -10.28
CA GLU A 545 24.41 -24.30 -10.52
C GLU A 545 24.44 -25.43 -9.49
N SER A 546 24.03 -25.14 -8.25
CA SER A 546 23.94 -26.11 -7.16
C SER A 546 22.52 -26.62 -6.95
N ASN A 547 22.40 -27.92 -6.68
CA ASN A 547 21.14 -28.58 -6.34
C ASN A 547 20.62 -28.23 -4.92
N ASP A 548 21.43 -27.56 -4.11
CA ASP A 548 21.06 -27.20 -2.74
C ASP A 548 20.27 -25.89 -2.64
N VAL A 549 20.32 -25.03 -3.67
CA VAL A 549 19.78 -23.65 -3.59
C VAL A 549 18.28 -23.66 -3.25
N ILE A 550 17.47 -24.49 -3.93
CA ILE A 550 16.03 -24.57 -3.65
C ILE A 550 15.77 -25.09 -2.23
N ALA A 551 16.53 -26.09 -1.79
CA ALA A 551 16.40 -26.65 -0.45
C ALA A 551 16.77 -25.61 0.64
N ASN A 552 17.79 -24.80 0.39
CA ASN A 552 18.20 -23.70 1.28
C ASN A 552 17.17 -22.56 1.31
N ILE A 553 16.55 -22.21 0.16
CA ILE A 553 15.44 -21.25 0.11
C ILE A 553 14.30 -21.74 1.02
N ILE A 554 13.93 -23.02 0.95
CA ILE A 554 12.86 -23.60 1.78
C ILE A 554 13.24 -23.53 3.27
N GLU A 555 14.50 -23.82 3.63
CA GLU A 555 14.96 -23.75 5.02
C GLU A 555 14.90 -22.33 5.57
N LEU A 556 15.46 -21.35 4.84
CA LEU A 556 15.45 -19.94 5.23
C LEU A 556 14.02 -19.39 5.31
N LEU A 557 13.18 -19.71 4.32
CA LEU A 557 11.78 -19.30 4.30
C LEU A 557 11.00 -19.86 5.48
N THR A 558 11.14 -21.16 5.76
CA THR A 558 10.46 -21.81 6.88
C THR A 558 10.91 -21.22 8.20
N LYS A 559 12.21 -20.96 8.37
CA LYS A 559 12.75 -20.38 9.60
C LYS A 559 12.26 -18.95 9.81
N ASN A 560 12.38 -18.08 8.81
CA ASN A 560 12.25 -16.63 9.00
C ASN A 560 10.84 -16.10 8.76
N TYR A 561 10.01 -16.78 7.96
CA TYR A 561 8.68 -16.29 7.57
C TYR A 561 7.53 -17.25 7.92
N VAL A 562 7.81 -18.48 8.38
CA VAL A 562 6.77 -19.45 8.79
C VAL A 562 6.83 -19.70 10.29
N LYS A 563 7.98 -20.11 10.81
CA LYS A 563 8.17 -20.30 12.25
C LYS A 563 8.26 -18.99 12.99
N ASN A 564 8.79 -17.96 12.33
CA ASN A 564 8.92 -16.61 12.82
C ASN A 564 8.38 -15.61 11.78
N GLY A 565 8.28 -14.35 12.16
CA GLY A 565 8.14 -13.21 11.26
C GLY A 565 8.88 -12.00 11.83
N TYR A 566 9.08 -10.99 10.98
CA TYR A 566 9.82 -9.78 11.31
C TYR A 566 8.92 -8.69 11.87
N VAL A 567 9.47 -7.92 12.80
CA VAL A 567 8.78 -6.81 13.46
C VAL A 567 9.76 -5.67 13.69
N ASN A 568 9.27 -4.43 13.72
CA ASN A 568 10.12 -3.26 13.89
C ASN A 568 10.28 -2.97 15.38
N LYS A 569 11.49 -3.14 15.89
CA LYS A 569 11.82 -2.78 17.27
C LYS A 569 12.58 -1.46 17.29
N ILE A 570 12.08 -0.48 18.02
CA ILE A 570 12.82 0.76 18.23
C ILE A 570 14.12 0.47 18.99
N ASP A 571 15.21 1.01 18.48
CA ASP A 571 16.49 1.03 19.15
C ASP A 571 16.67 2.43 19.77
N THR A 572 16.90 2.43 21.08
CA THR A 572 16.88 3.63 21.90
C THR A 572 18.14 4.46 21.77
N GLU A 573 19.27 3.84 21.44
CA GLU A 573 20.54 4.54 21.23
C GLU A 573 20.51 5.26 19.88
N THR A 574 19.81 4.66 18.93
CA THR A 574 19.85 4.97 17.52
C THR A 574 18.53 5.57 17.02
N LYS A 575 17.51 5.73 17.87
CA LYS A 575 16.10 6.04 17.52
C LYS A 575 15.66 5.57 16.12
N SER A 576 16.08 4.37 15.76
CA SER A 576 15.83 3.74 14.47
C SER A 576 15.14 2.41 14.72
N TYR A 577 14.60 1.82 13.67
CA TYR A 577 13.90 0.54 13.80
C TYR A 577 14.79 -0.60 13.33
N ASN A 578 15.06 -1.53 14.24
CA ASN A 578 15.75 -2.77 13.95
C ASN A 578 14.73 -3.89 13.73
N LEU A 579 14.89 -4.61 12.62
CA LEU A 579 14.07 -5.80 12.34
C LEU A 579 14.43 -6.92 13.31
N THR A 580 13.44 -7.38 14.06
CA THR A 580 13.58 -8.47 15.03
C THR A 580 12.63 -9.61 14.67
N LEU A 581 13.01 -10.85 14.95
CA LEU A 581 12.14 -12.00 14.73
C LEU A 581 11.27 -12.28 15.96
N LYS A 582 9.98 -12.48 15.72
CA LYS A 582 9.01 -12.98 16.71
C LYS A 582 8.42 -14.33 16.27
N PRO A 583 8.14 -15.26 17.20
CA PRO A 583 7.64 -16.58 16.88
C PRO A 583 6.17 -16.55 16.44
N LEU A 584 5.87 -17.18 15.30
CA LEU A 584 4.51 -17.39 14.79
C LEU A 584 3.99 -18.79 15.10
N GLY A 585 4.89 -19.77 15.10
CA GLY A 585 4.55 -21.18 15.32
C GLY A 585 3.74 -21.83 14.20
N TYR A 586 3.73 -21.27 12.98
CA TYR A 586 2.99 -21.87 11.87
C TYR A 586 3.62 -23.19 11.40
N SER A 587 2.81 -24.05 10.79
CA SER A 587 3.24 -25.33 10.24
C SER A 587 3.14 -25.36 8.72
N VAL A 588 4.01 -26.13 8.08
CA VAL A 588 3.94 -26.40 6.64
C VAL A 588 3.30 -27.76 6.45
N VAL A 589 2.11 -27.78 5.85
CA VAL A 589 1.29 -28.98 5.66
C VAL A 589 0.97 -29.19 4.18
N THR A 590 0.49 -30.39 3.83
CA THR A 590 0.07 -30.67 2.46
C THR A 590 -1.24 -29.95 2.12
N LEU A 591 -1.54 -29.80 0.82
CA LEU A 591 -2.83 -29.27 0.36
C LEU A 591 -4.01 -30.04 0.94
N ASN A 592 -3.96 -31.37 0.92
CA ASN A 592 -5.01 -32.22 1.47
C ASN A 592 -5.29 -31.94 2.96
N ASN A 593 -4.30 -31.51 3.75
CA ASN A 593 -4.54 -31.15 5.15
C ASN A 593 -5.45 -29.91 5.26
N LEU A 594 -5.17 -28.87 4.48
CA LEU A 594 -5.97 -27.64 4.47
C LEU A 594 -7.32 -27.84 3.77
N GLN A 595 -7.42 -28.72 2.76
CA GLN A 595 -8.66 -28.95 2.01
C GLN A 595 -9.78 -29.57 2.85
N ASN A 596 -9.44 -30.43 3.82
CA ASN A 596 -10.40 -31.29 4.53
C ASN A 596 -10.92 -30.71 5.84
N THR A 597 -10.38 -29.58 6.30
CA THR A 597 -10.84 -28.91 7.52
C THR A 597 -11.81 -27.81 7.15
N ILE A 598 -13.03 -27.86 7.66
CA ILE A 598 -13.99 -26.75 7.58
C ILE A 598 -13.96 -26.02 8.92
N GLU A 599 -13.97 -24.69 8.87
CA GLU A 599 -14.02 -23.90 10.08
C GLU A 599 -15.39 -23.98 10.76
N THR A 600 -15.37 -24.21 12.07
CA THR A 600 -16.52 -24.14 12.96
C THR A 600 -16.12 -23.39 14.23
N PRO A 601 -17.06 -22.96 15.08
CA PRO A 601 -16.71 -22.34 16.36
C PRO A 601 -15.80 -23.18 17.28
N THR A 602 -15.71 -24.49 17.06
CA THR A 602 -14.89 -25.41 17.86
C THR A 602 -13.69 -25.98 17.11
N GLN A 603 -13.58 -25.72 15.80
CA GLN A 603 -12.54 -26.29 14.94
C GLN A 603 -12.06 -25.24 13.94
N LEU A 604 -10.75 -24.97 13.93
CA LEU A 604 -10.14 -24.11 12.93
C LEU A 604 -10.08 -24.84 11.58
N GLY A 605 -10.28 -24.12 10.47
CA GLY A 605 -10.34 -24.74 9.14
C GLY A 605 -10.60 -23.73 8.03
N ARG A 606 -11.09 -24.20 6.89
CA ARG A 606 -11.45 -23.36 5.74
C ARG A 606 -12.77 -22.66 5.96
N TYR A 607 -12.84 -21.41 5.52
CA TYR A 607 -14.06 -20.62 5.47
C TYR A 607 -14.25 -20.01 4.08
N LYS A 608 -15.36 -19.30 3.88
CA LYS A 608 -15.66 -18.58 2.65
C LYS A 608 -15.75 -17.09 2.94
N ILE A 609 -15.21 -16.28 2.04
CA ILE A 609 -15.56 -14.86 1.97
C ILE A 609 -17.02 -14.78 1.56
N LEU A 610 -17.82 -14.02 2.30
CA LEU A 610 -19.24 -13.88 2.08
C LEU A 610 -19.50 -12.93 0.91
N ASP A 611 -20.35 -13.35 -0.02
CA ASP A 611 -20.78 -12.50 -1.15
C ASP A 611 -22.08 -11.74 -0.83
N ASN A 612 -22.95 -12.32 0.00
CA ASN A 612 -24.24 -11.75 0.39
C ASN A 612 -24.10 -11.02 1.73
N LEU A 613 -23.65 -9.77 1.66
CA LEU A 613 -23.41 -8.93 2.84
C LEU A 613 -24.71 -8.36 3.39
N VAL A 614 -24.79 -8.17 4.70
CA VAL A 614 -25.78 -7.30 5.32
C VAL A 614 -25.22 -5.88 5.33
N PRO A 615 -25.61 -4.99 4.39
CA PRO A 615 -25.02 -3.66 4.31
C PRO A 615 -25.41 -2.84 5.54
N MET A 616 -24.52 -1.93 5.92
CA MET A 616 -24.81 -0.98 7.00
C MET A 616 -26.05 -0.13 6.66
N LYS A 617 -27.00 -0.07 7.60
CA LYS A 617 -28.22 0.72 7.44
C LYS A 617 -27.95 2.18 7.77
N LYS A 618 -27.95 3.04 6.75
CA LYS A 618 -27.80 4.49 6.89
C LYS A 618 -28.93 5.10 7.74
N ARG A 619 -28.62 6.21 8.41
CA ARG A 619 -29.56 7.03 9.19
C ARG A 619 -29.84 8.35 8.50
N THR A 620 -30.97 8.97 8.85
CA THR A 620 -31.17 10.39 8.53
C THR A 620 -30.20 11.23 9.36
N GLU A 621 -29.86 12.43 8.89
CA GLU A 621 -29.02 13.38 9.64
C GLU A 621 -29.58 13.63 11.06
N ALA A 622 -30.89 13.85 11.17
CA ALA A 622 -31.55 14.09 12.46
C ALA A 622 -31.40 12.91 13.42
N ASP A 623 -31.61 11.68 12.94
CA ASP A 623 -31.41 10.46 13.75
C ASP A 623 -29.93 10.27 14.11
N ALA A 624 -29.02 10.55 13.17
CA ALA A 624 -27.59 10.42 13.37
C ALA A 624 -27.09 11.37 14.47
N ILE A 625 -27.54 12.62 14.49
CA ILE A 625 -27.22 13.61 15.53
C ILE A 625 -27.73 13.15 16.90
N GLU A 626 -28.94 12.61 16.99
CA GLU A 626 -29.48 12.11 18.26
C GLU A 626 -28.73 10.89 18.80
N VAL A 627 -28.28 10.00 17.90
CA VAL A 627 -27.40 8.88 18.28
C VAL A 627 -26.02 9.39 18.68
N MET A 628 -25.43 10.32 17.93
CA MET A 628 -24.12 10.91 18.20
C MET A 628 -24.04 11.49 19.62
N LYS A 629 -25.05 12.26 20.04
CA LYS A 629 -25.15 12.85 21.38
C LYS A 629 -25.06 11.83 22.52
N LYS A 630 -25.52 10.60 22.28
CA LYS A 630 -25.59 9.54 23.29
C LYS A 630 -24.43 8.54 23.20
N ASN A 631 -23.92 8.32 21.99
CA ASN A 631 -23.08 7.18 21.67
C ASN A 631 -21.68 7.57 21.15
N TYR A 632 -21.33 8.86 21.19
CA TYR A 632 -19.93 9.27 21.12
C TYR A 632 -19.29 9.12 22.50
N ILE A 633 -18.24 8.29 22.60
CA ILE A 633 -17.42 8.10 23.80
C ILE A 633 -16.08 8.77 23.53
N GLY A 634 -15.87 9.95 24.13
CA GLY A 634 -14.78 10.85 23.74
C GLY A 634 -13.47 10.63 24.47
N ASN A 635 -12.67 11.69 24.54
CA ASN A 635 -11.43 11.80 25.30
C ASN A 635 -11.23 13.29 25.64
N SER A 636 -10.60 13.60 26.78
CA SER A 636 -10.38 14.99 27.22
C SER A 636 -9.41 15.76 26.33
N ASP A 637 -8.52 15.05 25.65
CA ASP A 637 -7.42 15.59 24.85
C ASP A 637 -7.84 15.85 23.39
N VAL A 638 -9.05 15.45 23.01
CA VAL A 638 -9.60 15.65 21.67
C VAL A 638 -10.05 17.10 21.49
N ASP A 639 -9.51 17.75 20.46
CA ASP A 639 -9.95 19.08 20.06
C ASP A 639 -11.35 19.02 19.41
N LEU A 640 -12.33 19.62 20.09
CA LEU A 640 -13.68 19.80 19.58
C LEU A 640 -13.88 21.20 18.97
N GLY A 641 -12.82 21.89 18.56
CA GLY A 641 -12.82 23.26 18.07
C GLY A 641 -13.91 23.59 17.04
N ASN A 642 -14.25 22.63 16.17
CA ASN A 642 -15.29 22.78 15.15
C ASN A 642 -16.74 22.64 15.66
N PHE A 643 -16.94 22.30 16.93
CA PHE A 643 -18.26 22.24 17.59
C PHE A 643 -18.54 23.54 18.35
N ASN A 644 -19.79 24.00 18.33
CA ASN A 644 -20.20 25.16 19.12
C ASN A 644 -20.34 24.82 20.61
N THR A 645 -20.48 25.83 21.47
CA THR A 645 -20.52 25.66 22.94
C THR A 645 -21.65 24.76 23.40
N THR A 646 -22.84 24.89 22.83
CA THR A 646 -23.99 24.04 23.17
C THR A 646 -23.74 22.60 22.77
N GLU A 647 -23.08 22.38 21.62
CA GLU A 647 -22.76 21.06 21.11
C GLU A 647 -21.72 20.34 21.96
N LYS A 648 -20.69 21.07 22.37
CA LYS A 648 -19.65 20.57 23.29
C LYS A 648 -20.18 20.12 24.65
N ASN A 649 -21.37 20.57 25.07
CA ASN A 649 -21.90 20.25 26.39
C ASN A 649 -22.57 18.89 26.46
N TYR A 650 -23.03 18.35 25.32
CA TYR A 650 -23.68 17.03 25.29
C TYR A 650 -22.74 15.90 24.84
N LEU A 651 -21.59 16.22 24.23
CA LEU A 651 -20.61 15.21 23.84
C LEU A 651 -19.82 14.73 25.06
N ASP A 652 -19.66 13.41 25.19
CA ASP A 652 -18.77 12.86 26.20
C ASP A 652 -17.32 13.29 25.93
N LYS A 653 -16.62 13.68 27.00
CA LYS A 653 -15.19 14.02 27.00
C LYS A 653 -14.42 13.17 28.01
N LYS A 654 -15.11 12.34 28.79
CA LYS A 654 -14.48 11.50 29.80
C LYS A 654 -13.87 10.26 29.16
N GLY A 655 -14.51 9.71 28.12
CA GLY A 655 -14.02 8.52 27.43
C GLY A 655 -14.20 7.22 28.20
N THR A 656 -15.07 7.23 29.20
CA THR A 656 -15.32 6.09 30.09
C THR A 656 -16.74 5.56 29.90
N ILE A 657 -16.95 4.27 30.15
CA ILE A 657 -18.28 3.64 30.15
C ILE A 657 -18.84 3.61 31.57
N ASN A 658 -20.11 3.97 31.76
CA ASN A 658 -20.77 3.78 33.05
C ASN A 658 -21.02 2.28 33.31
N THR A 659 -20.36 1.75 34.34
CA THR A 659 -20.41 0.35 34.75
C THR A 659 -21.25 0.12 36.00
N ASN A 660 -22.06 1.11 36.41
CA ASN A 660 -22.83 1.09 37.65
C ASN A 660 -21.97 0.83 38.91
N GLY A 661 -20.73 1.35 38.90
CA GLY A 661 -19.81 1.28 40.04
C GLY A 661 -18.79 0.14 39.99
N GLU A 662 -18.80 -0.74 38.97
CA GLU A 662 -17.76 -1.76 38.81
C GLU A 662 -16.45 -1.15 38.27
N ASN A 663 -15.30 -1.65 38.74
CA ASN A 663 -13.99 -1.36 38.15
C ASN A 663 -13.77 -2.24 36.90
N VAL A 664 -13.97 -1.69 35.70
CA VAL A 664 -13.84 -2.44 34.43
C VAL A 664 -12.77 -1.82 33.54
N ILE A 665 -12.04 -2.65 32.81
CA ILE A 665 -11.09 -2.24 31.77
C ILE A 665 -11.50 -2.90 30.45
N PHE A 666 -11.58 -2.09 29.42
CA PHE A 666 -11.77 -2.48 28.03
C PHE A 666 -10.45 -2.25 27.30
N PHE A 667 -9.69 -3.32 27.08
CA PHE A 667 -8.52 -3.24 26.21
C PHE A 667 -8.99 -3.14 24.76
N THR A 668 -8.41 -2.19 24.04
CA THR A 668 -8.75 -1.95 22.65
C THR A 668 -7.49 -1.72 21.82
N PHE A 669 -7.51 -2.25 20.61
CA PHE A 669 -6.36 -2.22 19.70
C PHE A 669 -6.76 -1.58 18.37
N ASP A 670 -6.05 -0.58 17.89
CA ASP A 670 -6.27 0.03 16.57
C ASP A 670 -5.06 -0.12 15.64
N ASP A 671 -5.25 0.34 14.40
CA ASP A 671 -4.40 0.15 13.22
C ASP A 671 -4.47 -1.24 12.58
N TRP A 672 -3.31 -1.74 12.13
CA TRP A 672 -3.09 -3.03 11.53
C TRP A 672 -1.58 -3.33 11.49
N GLY A 673 -1.21 -4.54 11.89
CA GLY A 673 0.14 -5.09 11.77
C GLY A 673 0.13 -6.46 11.10
N GLY A 674 1.30 -7.07 10.99
CA GLY A 674 1.47 -8.42 10.48
C GLY A 674 1.01 -9.49 11.46
N ASP A 675 1.11 -10.75 11.00
CA ASP A 675 0.88 -11.92 11.85
C ASP A 675 1.69 -11.89 13.17
N PRO A 676 2.95 -11.42 13.23
CA PRO A 676 3.74 -11.46 14.47
C PRO A 676 3.13 -10.64 15.62
N GLU A 677 2.87 -9.34 15.43
CA GLU A 677 2.30 -8.46 16.46
C GLU A 677 0.91 -8.91 16.90
N ILE A 678 0.01 -9.12 15.94
CA ILE A 678 -1.39 -9.42 16.26
C ILE A 678 -1.51 -10.78 16.96
N ASN A 679 -0.75 -11.80 16.53
CA ASN A 679 -0.81 -13.10 17.19
C ASN A 679 -0.27 -13.06 18.61
N GLU A 680 0.76 -12.26 18.91
CA GLU A 680 1.24 -12.12 20.30
C GLU A 680 0.18 -11.52 21.21
N ILE A 681 -0.52 -10.47 20.75
CA ILE A 681 -1.65 -9.88 21.49
C ILE A 681 -2.72 -10.95 21.74
N LEU A 682 -3.13 -11.69 20.70
CA LEU A 682 -4.11 -12.77 20.84
C LEU A 682 -3.64 -13.88 21.79
N ASN A 683 -2.37 -14.26 21.75
CA ASN A 683 -1.81 -15.27 22.65
C ASN A 683 -1.89 -14.83 24.11
N VAL A 684 -1.62 -13.56 24.40
CA VAL A 684 -1.71 -12.98 25.76
C VAL A 684 -3.17 -12.94 26.23
N LEU A 685 -4.09 -12.46 25.39
CA LEU A 685 -5.52 -12.46 25.70
C LEU A 685 -6.03 -13.88 26.02
N ASN A 686 -5.64 -14.86 25.21
CA ASN A 686 -5.97 -16.28 25.43
C ASN A 686 -5.36 -16.85 26.71
N LYS A 687 -4.08 -16.56 26.98
CA LYS A 687 -3.38 -16.99 28.20
C LYS A 687 -4.12 -16.56 29.46
N HIS A 688 -4.65 -15.34 29.44
CA HIS A 688 -5.41 -14.75 30.55
C HIS A 688 -6.93 -15.01 30.49
N ASN A 689 -7.41 -15.72 29.46
CA ASN A 689 -8.83 -16.00 29.23
C ASN A 689 -9.71 -14.73 29.26
N VAL A 690 -9.25 -13.69 28.55
CA VAL A 690 -9.95 -12.40 28.40
C VAL A 690 -10.13 -12.06 26.92
N HIS A 691 -11.07 -11.16 26.63
CA HIS A 691 -11.33 -10.67 25.29
C HIS A 691 -11.18 -9.14 25.22
N ALA A 692 -10.95 -8.64 24.01
CA ALA A 692 -10.73 -7.23 23.72
C ALA A 692 -11.57 -6.78 22.51
N THR A 693 -11.42 -5.50 22.13
CA THR A 693 -12.02 -4.95 20.90
C THR A 693 -10.94 -4.41 19.96
N PHE A 694 -10.97 -4.83 18.70
CA PHE A 694 -10.01 -4.45 17.67
C PHE A 694 -10.66 -3.50 16.65
N PHE A 695 -10.12 -2.31 16.47
CA PHE A 695 -10.53 -1.35 15.45
C PHE A 695 -9.61 -1.47 14.24
N VAL A 696 -10.13 -1.99 13.13
CA VAL A 696 -9.32 -2.49 12.02
C VAL A 696 -9.30 -1.49 10.86
N ILE A 697 -8.11 -1.25 10.31
CA ILE A 697 -7.96 -0.63 8.99
C ILE A 697 -8.35 -1.66 7.92
N ALA A 698 -9.58 -1.56 7.41
CA ALA A 698 -10.18 -2.63 6.61
C ALA A 698 -9.47 -2.94 5.29
N LYS A 699 -8.68 -2.01 4.72
CA LYS A 699 -7.86 -2.27 3.52
C LYS A 699 -6.98 -3.51 3.66
N TYR A 700 -6.48 -3.79 4.87
CA TYR A 700 -5.65 -4.96 5.13
C TYR A 700 -6.42 -6.27 5.27
N ALA A 701 -7.74 -6.26 5.34
CA ALA A 701 -8.57 -7.46 5.23
C ALA A 701 -9.22 -7.62 3.84
N ASP A 702 -9.24 -6.56 3.02
CA ASP A 702 -9.84 -6.58 1.69
C ASP A 702 -8.96 -7.35 0.70
N VAL A 703 -9.46 -8.51 0.24
CA VAL A 703 -8.82 -9.35 -0.77
C VAL A 703 -8.69 -8.67 -2.14
N ASN A 704 -9.44 -7.59 -2.37
CA ASN A 704 -9.46 -6.80 -3.61
C ASN A 704 -8.71 -5.46 -3.48
N SER A 705 -8.06 -5.18 -2.35
CA SER A 705 -7.35 -3.91 -2.12
C SER A 705 -6.12 -3.69 -3.01
N GLY A 706 -5.61 -4.73 -3.66
CA GLY A 706 -4.39 -4.68 -4.47
C GLY A 706 -3.08 -4.71 -3.67
N ILE A 707 -3.13 -4.68 -2.34
CA ILE A 707 -1.90 -4.73 -1.53
C ILE A 707 -1.41 -6.17 -1.34
N SER A 708 -0.09 -6.35 -1.33
CA SER A 708 0.56 -7.66 -1.19
C SER A 708 0.27 -8.36 0.13
N ASN A 709 0.06 -7.58 1.21
CA ASN A 709 -0.05 -8.04 2.59
C ASN A 709 -1.50 -8.11 3.13
N ALA A 710 -2.53 -8.01 2.29
CA ALA A 710 -3.92 -8.21 2.74
C ALA A 710 -4.09 -9.60 3.38
N ASN A 711 -4.63 -9.66 4.60
CA ASN A 711 -4.71 -10.85 5.43
C ASN A 711 -6.11 -10.98 6.10
N PRO A 712 -7.15 -11.40 5.34
CA PRO A 712 -8.47 -11.69 5.91
C PRO A 712 -8.44 -12.85 6.93
N ASN A 713 -7.47 -13.77 6.81
CA ASN A 713 -7.32 -14.90 7.72
C ASN A 713 -6.98 -14.42 9.14
N LEU A 714 -6.17 -13.38 9.27
CA LEU A 714 -5.84 -12.77 10.55
C LEU A 714 -7.02 -12.02 11.16
N LEU A 715 -7.79 -11.27 10.36
CA LEU A 715 -9.04 -10.64 10.82
C LEU A 715 -10.02 -11.69 11.37
N ARG A 716 -10.20 -12.79 10.63
CA ARG A 716 -11.07 -13.87 11.07
C ARG A 716 -10.53 -14.60 12.31
N THR A 717 -9.22 -14.68 12.45
CA THR A 717 -8.57 -15.21 13.65
C THR A 717 -8.89 -14.35 14.87
N ILE A 718 -8.87 -13.01 14.76
CA ILE A 718 -9.30 -12.12 15.84
C ILE A 718 -10.75 -12.44 16.27
N ALA A 719 -11.65 -12.60 15.30
CA ALA A 719 -13.07 -12.88 15.54
C ALA A 719 -13.32 -14.23 16.25
N ILE A 720 -12.72 -15.32 15.75
CA ILE A 720 -12.92 -16.66 16.31
C ILE A 720 -12.35 -16.82 17.72
N ASN A 721 -11.40 -15.95 18.12
CA ASN A 721 -10.90 -15.83 19.48
C ASN A 721 -11.86 -15.06 20.41
N GLY A 722 -13.09 -14.76 19.97
CA GLY A 722 -14.16 -14.17 20.80
C GLY A 722 -14.11 -12.64 20.93
N ASN A 723 -13.15 -11.98 20.28
CA ASN A 723 -12.95 -10.54 20.34
C ASN A 723 -13.95 -9.79 19.46
N ASP A 724 -14.25 -8.55 19.86
CA ASP A 724 -15.04 -7.64 19.03
C ASP A 724 -14.18 -7.00 17.94
N ILE A 725 -14.78 -6.71 16.80
CA ILE A 725 -14.16 -6.02 15.67
C ILE A 725 -14.98 -4.76 15.37
N GLY A 726 -14.33 -3.61 15.37
CA GLY A 726 -14.84 -2.33 14.90
C GLY A 726 -14.02 -1.78 13.75
N SER A 727 -14.47 -0.68 13.16
CA SER A 727 -13.77 -0.01 12.06
C SER A 727 -12.80 1.05 12.55
N HIS A 728 -11.60 1.06 11.97
CA HIS A 728 -10.67 2.20 12.00
C HIS A 728 -10.55 2.84 10.60
N ASN A 729 -11.70 2.95 9.93
CA ASN A 729 -11.86 3.35 8.53
C ASN A 729 -11.29 2.33 7.52
N TYR A 730 -11.31 2.65 6.22
CA TYR A 730 -10.80 1.73 5.19
C TYR A 730 -9.30 1.94 4.94
N ASN A 731 -8.82 3.17 4.72
CA ASN A 731 -7.41 3.52 4.51
C ASN A 731 -6.80 4.36 5.65
N HIS A 732 -7.41 4.41 6.83
CA HIS A 732 -7.01 5.31 7.92
C HIS A 732 -7.29 6.80 7.59
N GLU A 733 -8.39 7.08 6.89
CA GLU A 733 -8.77 8.46 6.52
C GLU A 733 -9.28 9.26 7.73
N LEU A 734 -8.84 10.52 7.84
CA LEU A 734 -9.27 11.47 8.86
C LEU A 734 -10.74 11.86 8.69
N LEU A 735 -11.37 12.26 9.79
CA LEU A 735 -12.76 12.75 9.76
C LEU A 735 -12.88 14.17 9.18
N GLY A 736 -11.78 14.81 8.81
CA GLY A 736 -11.76 16.13 8.15
C GLY A 736 -11.74 16.09 6.63
N THR A 737 -11.81 14.91 6.01
CA THR A 737 -11.82 14.76 4.56
C THR A 737 -13.19 15.11 3.96
N ASP A 738 -13.30 15.05 2.64
CA ASP A 738 -14.58 15.16 1.93
C ASP A 738 -15.64 14.20 2.53
N VAL A 739 -16.83 14.73 2.81
CA VAL A 739 -17.92 14.02 3.50
C VAL A 739 -18.40 12.82 2.69
N GLN A 740 -18.56 12.98 1.37
CA GLN A 740 -19.05 11.90 0.53
C GLN A 740 -18.01 10.77 0.46
N ALA A 741 -16.75 11.10 0.19
CA ALA A 741 -15.65 10.14 0.17
C ALA A 741 -15.50 9.43 1.53
N LEU A 742 -15.66 10.15 2.64
CA LEU A 742 -15.64 9.58 3.98
C LEU A 742 -16.79 8.58 4.19
N GLN A 743 -18.02 8.92 3.82
CA GLN A 743 -19.16 8.01 3.94
C GLN A 743 -19.00 6.75 3.08
N GLU A 744 -18.49 6.88 1.86
CA GLU A 744 -18.17 5.75 0.99
C GLU A 744 -17.10 4.85 1.61
N SER A 745 -16.03 5.44 2.16
CA SER A 745 -14.96 4.73 2.84
C SER A 745 -15.44 4.00 4.11
N LEU A 746 -16.26 4.66 4.92
CA LEU A 746 -16.89 4.13 6.13
C LEU A 746 -17.76 2.90 5.85
N VAL A 747 -18.61 2.97 4.82
CA VAL A 747 -19.47 1.85 4.40
C VAL A 747 -18.62 0.72 3.80
N LYS A 748 -17.62 1.06 2.98
CA LYS A 748 -16.69 0.07 2.42
C LYS A 748 -15.94 -0.68 3.51
N SER A 749 -15.43 0.04 4.52
CA SER A 749 -14.73 -0.54 5.67
C SER A 749 -15.59 -1.60 6.36
N TYR A 750 -16.84 -1.26 6.67
CA TYR A 750 -17.77 -2.22 7.26
C TYR A 750 -18.03 -3.43 6.36
N ASN A 751 -18.33 -3.20 5.07
CA ASN A 751 -18.65 -4.28 4.14
C ASN A 751 -17.49 -5.27 3.94
N VAL A 752 -16.24 -4.78 3.94
CA VAL A 752 -15.07 -5.66 3.88
C VAL A 752 -15.01 -6.54 5.12
N MET A 753 -15.17 -5.98 6.31
CA MET A 753 -15.15 -6.78 7.55
C MET A 753 -16.34 -7.74 7.59
N GLU A 754 -17.53 -7.31 7.19
CA GLU A 754 -18.74 -8.14 7.07
C GLU A 754 -18.48 -9.32 6.13
N SER A 755 -17.76 -9.12 5.02
CA SER A 755 -17.41 -10.21 4.09
C SER A 755 -16.51 -11.29 4.69
N VAL A 756 -15.72 -10.93 5.71
CA VAL A 756 -14.74 -11.84 6.34
C VAL A 756 -15.28 -12.45 7.64
N VAL A 757 -16.10 -11.71 8.40
CA VAL A 757 -16.53 -12.11 9.76
C VAL A 757 -18.02 -11.87 10.04
N GLY A 758 -18.84 -11.51 9.05
CA GLY A 758 -20.28 -11.24 9.24
C GLY A 758 -21.11 -12.45 9.65
N ASP A 759 -20.60 -13.66 9.42
CA ASP A 759 -21.16 -14.92 9.94
C ASP A 759 -20.79 -15.17 11.42
N LEU A 760 -19.98 -14.29 12.02
CA LEU A 760 -19.55 -14.33 13.41
C LEU A 760 -20.14 -13.14 14.16
N ASN A 761 -20.49 -13.32 15.44
CA ASN A 761 -21.04 -12.25 16.29
C ASN A 761 -19.96 -11.25 16.78
N SER A 762 -18.85 -11.13 16.04
CA SER A 762 -17.69 -10.31 16.41
C SER A 762 -17.70 -8.94 15.77
N LEU A 763 -18.26 -8.78 14.56
CA LEU A 763 -18.34 -7.47 13.91
C LEU A 763 -19.39 -6.60 14.59
N LYS A 764 -18.96 -5.47 15.13
CA LYS A 764 -19.80 -4.48 15.77
C LYS A 764 -19.80 -3.20 14.93
N PRO A 765 -20.93 -2.47 14.85
CA PRO A 765 -20.99 -1.17 14.19
C PRO A 765 -20.31 -0.10 15.06
N TYR A 766 -19.09 -0.36 15.52
CA TYR A 766 -18.26 0.54 16.31
C TYR A 766 -17.21 1.15 15.39
N PHE A 767 -16.92 2.41 15.61
CA PHE A 767 -15.92 3.15 14.87
C PHE A 767 -14.94 3.80 15.83
N ARG A 768 -13.65 3.81 15.48
CA ARG A 768 -12.66 4.65 16.13
C ARG A 768 -12.11 5.65 15.11
N PRO A 769 -12.18 6.96 15.38
CA PRO A 769 -11.53 7.97 14.56
C PRO A 769 -10.01 7.76 14.50
N PRO A 770 -9.41 7.69 13.31
CA PRO A 770 -7.96 7.84 13.15
C PRO A 770 -7.45 9.08 13.88
N THR A 771 -6.26 8.98 14.49
CA THR A 771 -5.55 10.11 15.12
C THR A 771 -6.26 10.78 16.30
N LEU A 772 -7.46 10.28 16.64
CA LEU A 772 -8.45 10.97 17.47
C LEU A 772 -8.90 12.35 16.95
N TYR A 773 -8.52 12.75 15.73
CA TYR A 773 -9.00 13.98 15.08
C TYR A 773 -10.49 13.89 14.75
N LEU A 774 -11.24 14.89 15.19
CA LEU A 774 -12.67 15.01 14.94
C LEU A 774 -13.00 16.32 14.23
N SER A 775 -13.77 16.21 13.15
CA SER A 775 -14.58 17.31 12.65
C SER A 775 -16.06 17.02 12.96
N LYS A 776 -16.88 18.07 13.11
CA LYS A 776 -18.32 17.91 13.32
C LYS A 776 -18.97 17.09 12.20
N GLN A 777 -18.77 17.51 10.95
CA GLN A 777 -19.34 16.87 9.77
C GLN A 777 -18.84 15.44 9.59
N GLY A 778 -17.58 15.16 9.93
CA GLY A 778 -17.03 13.81 9.88
C GLY A 778 -17.63 12.90 10.94
N LEU A 779 -17.82 13.38 12.16
CA LEU A 779 -18.46 12.60 13.21
C LEU A 779 -19.93 12.34 12.87
N GLU A 780 -20.65 13.33 12.34
CA GLU A 780 -22.01 13.16 11.80
C GLU A 780 -22.03 12.09 10.69
N SER A 781 -21.07 12.12 9.76
CA SER A 781 -20.92 11.13 8.68
C SER A 781 -20.75 9.70 9.19
N VAL A 782 -20.05 9.49 10.30
CA VAL A 782 -19.92 8.18 10.95
C VAL A 782 -21.30 7.65 11.37
N PHE A 783 -22.08 8.47 12.08
CA PHE A 783 -23.41 8.05 12.57
C PHE A 783 -24.46 7.97 11.46
N GLU A 784 -24.37 8.83 10.43
CA GLU A 784 -25.22 8.77 9.22
C GLU A 784 -24.96 7.50 8.40
N SER A 785 -23.69 7.07 8.32
CA SER A 785 -23.31 5.84 7.61
C SER A 785 -23.93 4.60 8.25
N GLY A 786 -24.22 4.64 9.56
CA GLY A 786 -24.95 3.61 10.30
C GLY A 786 -24.20 3.05 11.52
N TYR A 787 -22.99 3.53 11.81
CA TYR A 787 -22.25 3.16 13.02
C TYR A 787 -23.04 3.51 14.28
N LYS A 788 -23.06 2.60 15.26
CA LYS A 788 -23.79 2.75 16.52
C LYS A 788 -23.00 3.54 17.55
N TYR A 789 -21.67 3.42 17.56
CA TYR A 789 -20.78 4.11 18.48
C TYR A 789 -19.54 4.64 17.76
N SER A 790 -19.05 5.80 18.20
CA SER A 790 -17.72 6.33 17.86
C SER A 790 -16.92 6.47 19.16
N ILE A 791 -15.74 5.84 19.24
CA ILE A 791 -15.07 5.52 20.52
C ILE A 791 -13.60 5.94 20.48
N SER A 792 -13.25 6.95 21.27
CA SER A 792 -11.88 7.45 21.45
C SER A 792 -11.21 6.86 22.70
N GLY A 793 -11.98 6.66 23.78
CA GLY A 793 -11.48 6.08 25.03
C GLY A 793 -10.67 7.05 25.89
N ASN A 794 -10.46 6.73 27.17
CA ASN A 794 -9.87 7.68 28.14
C ASN A 794 -8.37 7.53 28.37
N ILE A 795 -7.76 6.39 28.00
CA ILE A 795 -6.33 6.13 28.24
C ILE A 795 -5.69 5.79 26.89
N THR A 796 -4.78 6.63 26.39
CA THR A 796 -4.01 6.37 25.17
C THR A 796 -2.54 6.11 25.50
N THR A 797 -2.08 4.89 25.27
CA THR A 797 -0.78 4.44 25.81
C THR A 797 0.45 4.98 25.07
N HIS A 798 0.28 5.43 23.82
CA HIS A 798 1.39 5.77 22.91
C HIS A 798 2.46 4.66 22.88
N ASP A 799 2.01 3.41 22.91
CA ASP A 799 2.84 2.19 22.96
C ASP A 799 3.81 2.05 21.78
N TYR A 800 3.46 2.56 20.60
CA TYR A 800 4.34 2.64 19.43
C TYR A 800 5.56 3.57 19.63
N GLU A 801 5.56 4.44 20.63
CA GLU A 801 6.69 5.33 20.98
C GLU A 801 7.47 4.84 22.20
N LYS A 802 7.00 3.78 22.89
CA LYS A 802 7.60 3.33 24.14
C LYS A 802 8.76 2.37 23.89
N THR A 803 9.75 2.49 24.76
CA THR A 803 10.99 1.71 24.66
C THR A 803 11.01 0.51 25.60
N SER A 804 9.99 0.36 26.46
CA SER A 804 9.82 -0.80 27.31
C SER A 804 8.35 -1.09 27.62
N ALA A 805 8.03 -2.36 27.83
CA ALA A 805 6.71 -2.80 28.28
C ALA A 805 6.30 -2.18 29.63
N GLN A 806 7.26 -1.95 30.53
CA GLN A 806 6.97 -1.40 31.86
C GLN A 806 6.50 0.07 31.79
N GLU A 807 6.99 0.86 30.84
CA GLU A 807 6.48 2.22 30.61
C GLU A 807 5.00 2.23 30.23
N ILE A 808 4.61 1.33 29.33
CA ILE A 808 3.21 1.14 28.91
C ILE A 808 2.36 0.73 30.11
N VAL A 809 2.81 -0.25 30.90
CA VAL A 809 2.12 -0.69 32.12
C VAL A 809 1.91 0.46 33.10
N ASN A 810 2.96 1.23 33.38
CA ASN A 810 2.88 2.37 34.29
C ASN A 810 1.90 3.43 33.78
N TYR A 811 1.88 3.68 32.47
CA TYR A 811 0.95 4.61 31.85
C TYR A 811 -0.51 4.15 32.03
N ILE A 812 -0.79 2.86 31.77
CA ILE A 812 -2.11 2.28 31.99
C ILE A 812 -2.51 2.46 33.46
N GLU A 813 -1.68 2.00 34.40
CA GLU A 813 -1.96 2.04 35.83
C GLU A 813 -2.25 3.47 36.34
N ASN A 814 -1.50 4.46 35.85
CA ASN A 814 -1.68 5.87 36.23
C ASN A 814 -2.96 6.49 35.63
N GLY A 815 -3.43 5.99 34.48
CA GLY A 815 -4.63 6.48 33.81
C GLY A 815 -5.94 5.90 34.36
N LEU A 816 -5.90 4.85 35.18
CA LEU A 816 -7.10 4.16 35.66
C LEU A 816 -7.95 5.04 36.56
N VAL A 817 -9.24 5.13 36.23
CA VAL A 817 -10.28 5.75 37.05
C VAL A 817 -11.07 4.64 37.77
N LYS A 818 -11.33 4.81 39.06
CA LYS A 818 -12.12 3.86 39.86
C LYS A 818 -13.62 3.95 39.60
N ASN A 819 -14.32 2.86 39.88
CA ASN A 819 -15.78 2.69 39.82
C ASN A 819 -16.39 3.05 38.45
N THR A 820 -15.63 2.83 37.39
CA THR A 820 -16.03 3.13 36.01
C THR A 820 -15.39 2.13 35.04
N GLY A 821 -15.83 2.18 33.79
CA GLY A 821 -15.27 1.45 32.66
C GLY A 821 -14.18 2.25 31.97
N ASN A 822 -12.93 1.85 32.11
CA ASN A 822 -11.78 2.47 31.45
C ASN A 822 -11.59 1.85 30.06
N ILE A 823 -11.52 2.66 29.02
CA ILE A 823 -11.18 2.22 27.66
C ILE A 823 -9.70 2.56 27.42
N VAL A 824 -8.88 1.51 27.31
CA VAL A 824 -7.44 1.61 27.09
C VAL A 824 -7.17 1.40 25.60
N VAL A 825 -6.55 2.40 24.98
CA VAL A 825 -6.13 2.41 23.58
C VAL A 825 -4.66 2.01 23.49
N MET A 826 -4.44 0.92 22.77
CA MET A 826 -3.14 0.35 22.41
C MET A 826 -3.14 0.13 20.89
N HIS A 827 -1.98 -0.04 20.28
CA HIS A 827 -1.87 -0.23 18.83
C HIS A 827 -1.49 -1.68 18.50
N MET A 828 -1.89 -2.14 17.32
CA MET A 828 -1.49 -3.45 16.78
C MET A 828 -0.64 -3.34 15.51
N ASN A 829 -0.05 -2.17 15.23
CA ASN A 829 0.87 -1.96 14.12
C ASN A 829 2.27 -2.52 14.43
N ASP A 830 3.09 -2.73 13.39
CA ASP A 830 4.41 -3.39 13.49
C ASP A 830 5.47 -2.57 14.27
N GLN A 831 5.16 -1.33 14.67
CA GLN A 831 6.02 -0.48 15.50
C GLN A 831 5.71 -0.63 17.00
N ALA A 832 4.53 -1.16 17.35
CA ALA A 832 4.07 -1.37 18.71
C ALA A 832 4.66 -2.64 19.35
N TYR A 833 6.00 -2.77 19.29
CA TYR A 833 6.74 -3.99 19.62
C TYR A 833 6.43 -4.55 21.03
N TYR A 834 6.29 -3.66 22.01
CA TYR A 834 6.15 -4.01 23.43
C TYR A 834 4.69 -4.17 23.90
N THR A 835 3.70 -3.99 23.03
CA THR A 835 2.28 -3.97 23.40
C THR A 835 1.81 -5.28 24.02
N ALA A 836 2.14 -6.42 23.40
CA ALA A 836 1.76 -7.73 23.94
C ALA A 836 2.44 -8.03 25.29
N GLU A 837 3.72 -7.69 25.42
CA GLU A 837 4.46 -7.88 26.68
C GLU A 837 3.88 -7.02 27.81
N ALA A 838 3.57 -5.75 27.52
CA ALA A 838 2.95 -4.84 28.48
C ALA A 838 1.57 -5.33 28.93
N LEU A 839 0.77 -5.81 27.97
CA LEU A 839 -0.54 -6.40 28.25
C LEU A 839 -0.40 -7.62 29.18
N ASP A 840 0.57 -8.50 28.94
CA ASP A 840 0.82 -9.70 29.74
C ASP A 840 1.21 -9.36 31.18
N ILE A 841 2.13 -8.39 31.34
CA ILE A 841 2.56 -7.90 32.65
C ILE A 841 1.35 -7.31 33.39
N PHE A 842 0.59 -6.44 32.75
CA PHE A 842 -0.56 -5.79 33.37
C PHE A 842 -1.62 -6.82 33.80
N LEU A 843 -2.01 -7.74 32.92
CA LEU A 843 -3.02 -8.76 33.22
C LEU A 843 -2.56 -9.69 34.34
N THR A 844 -1.29 -10.11 34.33
CA THR A 844 -0.69 -10.91 35.42
C THR A 844 -0.71 -10.16 36.76
N LYS A 845 -0.44 -8.85 36.76
CA LYS A 845 -0.56 -8.03 37.99
C LYS A 845 -2.02 -7.92 38.44
N ASN A 846 -2.94 -7.67 37.51
CA ASN A 846 -4.37 -7.54 37.81
C ASN A 846 -4.96 -8.83 38.42
N GLU A 847 -4.53 -10.01 37.96
CA GLU A 847 -4.90 -11.30 38.55
C GLU A 847 -4.52 -11.44 40.02
N LYS A 848 -3.43 -10.79 40.44
CA LYS A 848 -2.97 -10.74 41.84
C LYS A 848 -3.61 -9.61 42.66
N GLY A 849 -4.46 -8.79 42.04
CA GLY A 849 -5.06 -7.60 42.65
C GLY A 849 -4.15 -6.38 42.51
N LEU A 850 -4.46 -5.51 41.55
CA LEU A 850 -3.78 -4.23 41.37
C LEU A 850 -4.19 -3.30 42.53
N TYR A 851 -3.24 -2.86 43.37
CA TYR A 851 -3.52 -2.01 44.54
C TYR A 851 -4.56 -2.59 45.53
N GLY A 852 -4.67 -3.93 45.62
CA GLY A 852 -5.61 -4.60 46.52
C GLY A 852 -7.02 -4.82 45.94
N GLU A 853 -7.29 -4.42 44.69
CA GLU A 853 -8.56 -4.62 43.99
C GLU A 853 -8.33 -5.24 42.59
N LYS A 854 -9.23 -6.12 42.14
CA LYS A 854 -9.14 -6.74 40.80
C LYS A 854 -10.07 -5.99 39.84
N TYR A 855 -9.53 -5.48 38.74
CA TYR A 855 -10.33 -4.93 37.65
C TYR A 855 -10.91 -6.07 36.81
N LYS A 856 -12.17 -5.95 36.44
CA LYS A 856 -12.81 -6.85 35.47
C LYS A 856 -12.33 -6.46 34.07
N ILE A 857 -11.86 -7.44 33.30
CA ILE A 857 -11.52 -7.23 31.89
C ILE A 857 -12.72 -7.67 31.05
N ALA A 858 -13.15 -6.81 30.13
CA ALA A 858 -14.29 -7.06 29.26
C ALA A 858 -14.04 -6.48 27.86
N LYS A 859 -14.75 -6.99 26.86
CA LYS A 859 -14.82 -6.35 25.54
C LYS A 859 -15.98 -5.35 25.51
N LEU A 860 -15.95 -4.39 24.59
CA LEU A 860 -16.89 -3.27 24.59
C LEU A 860 -18.36 -3.72 24.49
N SER A 861 -18.65 -4.76 23.70
CA SER A 861 -20.03 -5.26 23.53
C SER A 861 -20.65 -5.82 24.82
N ASP A 862 -19.86 -6.22 25.82
CA ASP A 862 -20.38 -6.72 27.10
C ASP A 862 -21.13 -5.64 27.90
N TYR A 863 -20.91 -4.35 27.58
CA TYR A 863 -21.52 -3.21 28.27
C TYR A 863 -22.25 -2.24 27.32
N LEU A 864 -21.87 -2.14 26.04
CA LEU A 864 -22.51 -1.23 25.08
C LEU A 864 -23.77 -1.80 24.39
N GLU A 865 -24.04 -3.09 24.55
CA GLU A 865 -25.20 -3.79 23.96
C GLU A 865 -26.26 -4.22 24.98
N LYS A 866 -26.10 -3.82 26.24
CA LYS A 866 -27.03 -4.09 27.35
C LYS A 866 -28.16 -3.07 27.50
#